data_AF-A0A929X9W7-F1
#
_entry.id   AF-A0A929X9W7-F1
#
_cell.length_a   1.000
_cell.length_b   1.000
_cell.length_c   1.000
_cell.angle_alpha   90.00
_cell.angle_beta   90.00
_cell.angle_gamma   90.00
#
_symmetry.space_group_name_H-M   'P 1'
#
loop_
_entity.id
_entity.type
_entity.pdbx_description
1 polymer ?
#
loop_
_entity_poly.entity_id
_entity_poly.type
_entity_poly.pdbx_seq_one_letter_code
_entity_poly.pdbx_strand_id
1 'polypeptide(L)'
;MEKRFAVWVEISANKEWILDLAKFQSVMEKCREIGTTEVILSVKDTTGFALYPSAIAPHYAKYDSAFLPEKDYVEQCFSVIKSMGMKCFAAFDTFAGGNKENPHPEMPAIAREGFACTVYGLEKDGKAVLRESASVGGLHTVGSIDDFGEIFLNPAKKEVRDYTLSLLREFVEHYHPDGIVLDRVRYVGLSTDFSEESRKQWEEYSAIKDEKWPEDIYTIEKTAEGYREKAGKYFGSFLSFRMQIIHDFMQEVRQLLSAYPEVEFCDYTGSWYPLYDRVGANWALPSYEGNEFPRCEREKLRKTAYAEEIDTLFSGCYYEEVTILEAREKKRPADWYSVEGAAELAKKVAGGRETPRIIDSLFLDQYRKNPRKIAEAIAMCMAHSDGCMLFDLSYLVKENWWEYAYPMEYVSFHRADRDSVSELLKASFFPEYGINDEKLESHLFSDREFSPECSLCMKKGGKGKDAGRVLGFSAVKLSQNQNLYPDTAWLSIFAVEEAYRNRGYGTVLLQKTAAVLQKRGIRKLFVGQDFANFFSGIPAPDEKKCGFFTRLGFTVNTEDHYDLEGKLQCNDKIEEFDSSPWEKQCTAEVYHGEKEALLRFLHEEFPGRWAFEAEDALEKGKASEEVLLLWNPERTEVLGYCMLSAARDGNGTKTGYGGLGPIGIAKKIRGRHVGDYLLHEGLVQLRKIGVETVNIDWTILKDFYGQFGFVPARTYRGAYKNL
;
A
#
# COMPACT_ATOMS: atom_id res chain seq x y z
N MET A 1 -9.68 -15.74 -1.52
CA MET A 1 -8.87 -16.12 -2.69
C MET A 1 -7.41 -15.88 -2.35
N GLU A 2 -6.50 -16.79 -2.70
CA GLU A 2 -5.06 -16.65 -2.41
C GLU A 2 -4.43 -15.55 -3.29
N LYS A 3 -3.59 -14.70 -2.70
CA LYS A 3 -2.89 -13.63 -3.43
C LYS A 3 -1.87 -14.24 -4.39
N ARG A 4 -1.75 -13.68 -5.59
CA ARG A 4 -0.75 -14.10 -6.58
C ARG A 4 0.53 -13.27 -6.45
N PHE A 5 1.67 -13.90 -6.64
CA PHE A 5 2.95 -13.21 -6.73
C PHE A 5 3.73 -13.73 -7.94
N ALA A 6 3.78 -12.91 -8.98
CA ALA A 6 4.33 -13.26 -10.28
C ALA A 6 5.69 -12.60 -10.52
N VAL A 7 6.53 -13.26 -11.31
CA VAL A 7 7.76 -12.65 -11.85
C VAL A 7 7.77 -12.82 -13.36
N TRP A 8 8.00 -11.72 -14.09
CA TRP A 8 8.15 -11.74 -15.53
C TRP A 8 9.59 -12.04 -15.94
N VAL A 9 9.75 -12.81 -17.02
CA VAL A 9 11.03 -13.21 -17.60
C VAL A 9 11.04 -12.84 -19.08
N GLU A 10 11.56 -11.65 -19.38
CA GLU A 10 11.73 -11.15 -20.73
C GLU A 10 12.94 -11.81 -21.42
N ILE A 11 12.81 -12.17 -22.71
CA ILE A 11 13.77 -13.02 -23.43
C ILE A 11 15.15 -12.36 -23.46
N SER A 12 15.20 -11.13 -23.97
CA SER A 12 16.45 -10.39 -24.16
C SER A 12 17.12 -10.02 -22.84
N ALA A 13 16.35 -9.58 -21.85
CA ALA A 13 16.85 -9.14 -20.55
C ALA A 13 17.40 -10.30 -19.70
N ASN A 14 16.83 -11.50 -19.87
CA ASN A 14 17.15 -12.71 -19.11
C ASN A 14 17.93 -13.77 -19.90
N LYS A 15 18.42 -13.42 -21.10
CA LYS A 15 19.18 -14.29 -21.99
C LYS A 15 20.21 -15.18 -21.28
N GLU A 16 21.01 -14.61 -20.37
CA GLU A 16 22.03 -15.36 -19.62
C GLU A 16 21.46 -16.54 -18.83
N TRP A 17 20.29 -16.37 -18.21
CA TRP A 17 19.65 -17.42 -17.42
C TRP A 17 18.88 -18.40 -18.31
N ILE A 18 18.20 -17.92 -19.34
CA ILE A 18 17.46 -18.79 -20.26
C ILE A 18 18.39 -19.79 -20.97
N LEU A 19 19.60 -19.34 -21.35
CA LEU A 19 20.57 -20.18 -22.06
C LEU A 19 21.17 -21.29 -21.17
N ASP A 20 21.18 -21.11 -19.85
CA ASP A 20 21.85 -21.99 -18.89
C ASP A 20 20.86 -22.55 -17.85
N LEU A 21 20.53 -23.83 -18.01
CA LEU A 21 19.59 -24.55 -17.13
C LEU A 21 19.94 -24.44 -15.64
N ALA A 22 21.23 -24.54 -15.28
CA ALA A 22 21.64 -24.51 -13.88
C ALA A 22 21.48 -23.11 -13.28
N LYS A 23 21.80 -22.07 -14.06
CA LYS A 23 21.55 -20.68 -13.66
C LYS A 23 20.06 -20.40 -13.54
N PHE A 24 19.25 -20.85 -14.49
CA PHE A 24 17.79 -20.69 -14.43
C PHE A 24 17.22 -21.37 -13.20
N GLN A 25 17.61 -22.61 -12.91
CA GLN A 25 17.19 -23.35 -11.73
C GLN A 25 17.55 -22.59 -10.44
N SER A 26 18.80 -22.15 -10.28
CA SER A 26 19.21 -21.42 -9.07
C SER A 26 18.41 -20.13 -8.86
N VAL A 27 18.06 -19.43 -9.93
CA VAL A 27 17.25 -18.22 -9.82
C VAL A 27 15.78 -18.53 -9.53
N MET A 28 15.21 -19.59 -10.10
CA MET A 28 13.86 -20.03 -9.78
C MET A 28 13.74 -20.51 -8.32
N GLU A 29 14.79 -21.10 -7.75
CA GLU A 29 14.85 -21.43 -6.31
C GLU A 29 14.68 -20.15 -5.46
N LYS A 30 15.37 -19.06 -5.82
CA LYS A 30 15.21 -17.76 -5.15
C LYS A 30 13.82 -17.15 -5.33
N CYS A 31 13.23 -17.24 -6.53
CA CYS A 31 11.83 -16.86 -6.75
C CYS A 31 10.91 -17.63 -5.79
N ARG A 32 11.14 -18.95 -5.63
CA ARG A 32 10.36 -19.77 -4.72
C ARG A 32 10.55 -19.37 -3.25
N GLU A 33 11.77 -19.01 -2.84
CA GLU A 33 12.08 -18.51 -1.49
C GLU A 33 11.32 -17.22 -1.17
N ILE A 34 11.29 -16.25 -2.09
CA ILE A 34 10.53 -15.01 -1.92
C ILE A 34 9.01 -15.20 -2.06
N GLY A 35 8.55 -16.43 -2.30
CA GLY A 35 7.12 -16.75 -2.34
C GLY A 35 6.45 -16.58 -3.69
N THR A 36 7.21 -16.53 -4.78
CA THR A 36 6.65 -16.52 -6.14
C THR A 36 5.72 -17.72 -6.32
N THR A 37 4.50 -17.43 -6.78
CA THR A 37 3.46 -18.42 -7.09
C THR A 37 3.51 -18.84 -8.54
N GLU A 38 3.97 -17.93 -9.42
CA GLU A 38 3.93 -18.12 -10.86
C GLU A 38 5.01 -17.32 -11.58
N VAL A 39 5.39 -17.81 -12.75
CA VAL A 39 6.39 -17.19 -13.62
C VAL A 39 5.74 -16.95 -14.98
N ILE A 40 5.87 -15.72 -15.46
CA ILE A 40 5.41 -15.33 -16.79
C ILE A 40 6.64 -15.29 -17.70
N LEU A 41 6.76 -16.26 -18.59
CA LEU A 41 7.88 -16.36 -19.52
C LEU A 41 7.47 -15.76 -20.87
N SER A 42 8.21 -14.75 -21.35
CA SER A 42 8.07 -14.29 -22.73
C SER A 42 8.47 -15.43 -23.67
N VAL A 43 7.53 -15.88 -24.49
CA VAL A 43 7.77 -16.96 -25.48
C VAL A 43 7.83 -16.44 -26.91
N LYS A 44 7.34 -15.22 -27.13
CA LYS A 44 7.54 -14.43 -28.35
C LYS A 44 7.50 -12.94 -27.99
N ASP A 45 8.63 -12.26 -28.10
CA ASP A 45 8.74 -10.84 -27.80
C ASP A 45 8.40 -9.96 -29.02
N THR A 46 8.71 -8.66 -28.93
CA THR A 46 8.44 -7.64 -29.95
C THR A 46 9.11 -7.91 -31.30
N THR A 47 10.14 -8.77 -31.34
CA THR A 47 10.83 -9.16 -32.57
C THR A 47 9.97 -10.05 -33.46
N GLY A 48 9.01 -10.77 -32.87
CA GLY A 48 8.18 -11.76 -33.56
C GLY A 48 8.81 -13.14 -33.69
N PHE A 49 9.99 -13.39 -33.11
CA PHE A 49 10.61 -14.70 -33.07
C PHE A 49 10.18 -15.50 -31.84
N ALA A 50 10.02 -16.81 -32.01
CA ALA A 50 9.59 -17.72 -30.94
C ALA A 50 10.79 -18.30 -30.18
N LEU A 51 10.67 -18.39 -28.86
CA LEU A 51 11.65 -19.02 -27.96
C LEU A 51 11.63 -20.57 -28.04
N TYR A 52 10.75 -21.12 -28.89
CA TYR A 52 10.45 -22.53 -29.03
C TYR A 52 10.36 -22.93 -30.51
N PRO A 53 10.48 -24.22 -30.88
CA PRO A 53 10.47 -24.68 -32.26
C PRO A 53 9.08 -24.62 -32.91
N SER A 54 8.58 -23.41 -33.15
CA SER A 54 7.30 -23.14 -33.83
C SER A 54 7.36 -23.54 -35.32
N ALA A 55 6.25 -24.05 -35.85
CA ALA A 55 6.07 -24.24 -37.29
C ALA A 55 5.61 -22.95 -38.00
N ILE A 56 5.18 -21.94 -37.24
CA ILE A 56 4.54 -20.72 -37.73
C ILE A 56 5.46 -19.49 -37.63
N ALA A 57 6.15 -19.33 -36.49
CA ALA A 57 7.10 -18.24 -36.24
C ALA A 57 8.56 -18.71 -36.34
N PRO A 58 9.48 -17.85 -36.82
CA PRO A 58 10.90 -18.21 -36.85
C PRO A 58 11.48 -18.35 -35.44
N HIS A 59 12.39 -19.29 -35.25
CA HIS A 59 13.05 -19.53 -33.97
C HIS A 59 14.00 -18.38 -33.58
N TYR A 60 14.04 -18.01 -32.31
CA TYR A 60 14.81 -16.89 -31.76
C TYR A 60 16.32 -16.93 -32.07
N ALA A 61 16.88 -18.13 -32.29
CA ALA A 61 18.24 -18.36 -32.77
C ALA A 61 18.59 -17.65 -34.09
N LYS A 62 17.59 -17.34 -34.92
CA LYS A 62 17.79 -16.57 -36.15
C LYS A 62 18.00 -15.09 -35.89
N TYR A 63 17.44 -14.57 -34.81
CA TYR A 63 17.58 -13.18 -34.40
C TYR A 63 18.82 -12.98 -33.52
N ASP A 64 19.08 -13.92 -32.59
CA ASP A 64 20.23 -13.90 -31.69
C ASP A 64 20.96 -15.25 -31.71
N SER A 65 22.16 -15.25 -32.26
CA SER A 65 22.97 -16.46 -32.50
C SER A 65 23.47 -17.16 -31.24
N ALA A 66 23.27 -16.58 -30.05
CA ALA A 66 23.56 -17.27 -28.80
C ALA A 66 22.51 -18.34 -28.44
N PHE A 67 21.30 -18.25 -29.01
CA PHE A 67 20.28 -19.30 -28.89
C PHE A 67 20.53 -20.39 -29.93
N LEU A 68 20.27 -21.64 -29.55
CA LEU A 68 20.48 -22.81 -30.42
C LEU A 68 19.16 -23.19 -31.14
N PRO A 69 19.14 -23.32 -32.49
CA PRO A 69 17.91 -23.62 -33.25
C PRO A 69 17.21 -24.93 -32.87
N GLU A 70 17.96 -25.92 -32.39
CA GLU A 70 17.47 -27.24 -32.00
C GLU A 70 16.96 -27.31 -30.54
N LYS A 71 17.18 -26.25 -29.76
CA LYS A 71 16.77 -26.22 -28.35
C LYS A 71 15.37 -25.64 -28.20
N ASP A 72 14.54 -26.36 -27.45
CA ASP A 72 13.30 -25.84 -26.91
C ASP A 72 13.57 -25.19 -25.54
N TYR A 73 13.70 -23.87 -25.53
CA TYR A 73 13.95 -23.12 -24.30
C TYR A 73 12.69 -22.96 -23.45
N VAL A 74 11.50 -23.02 -24.05
CA VAL A 74 10.23 -22.99 -23.30
C VAL A 74 10.08 -24.27 -22.48
N GLU A 75 10.26 -25.44 -23.10
CA GLU A 75 10.19 -26.72 -22.39
C GLU A 75 11.23 -26.81 -21.26
N GLN A 76 12.45 -26.33 -21.52
CA GLN A 76 13.52 -26.26 -20.53
C GLN A 76 13.12 -25.41 -19.32
N CYS A 77 12.61 -24.20 -19.56
CA CYS A 77 12.22 -23.28 -18.49
C CYS A 77 10.96 -23.76 -17.75
N PHE A 78 9.93 -24.22 -18.47
CA PHE A 78 8.69 -24.73 -17.88
C PHE A 78 8.93 -25.96 -17.01
N SER A 79 9.80 -26.88 -17.43
CA SER A 79 10.19 -28.03 -16.62
C SER A 79 10.78 -27.61 -15.27
N VAL A 80 11.66 -26.60 -15.24
CA VAL A 80 12.23 -26.07 -13.99
C VAL A 80 11.15 -25.44 -13.12
N ILE A 81 10.33 -24.55 -13.68
CA ILE A 81 9.29 -23.82 -12.94
C ILE A 81 8.28 -24.81 -12.33
N LYS A 82 7.79 -25.77 -13.11
CA LYS A 82 6.86 -26.82 -12.66
C LYS A 82 7.49 -27.71 -11.57
N SER A 83 8.78 -28.04 -11.67
CA SER A 83 9.47 -28.86 -10.65
C SER A 83 9.49 -28.20 -9.26
N MET A 84 9.36 -26.87 -9.21
CA MET A 84 9.29 -26.08 -7.97
C MET A 84 7.85 -25.83 -7.47
N GLY A 85 6.85 -26.33 -8.20
CA GLY A 85 5.43 -26.16 -7.90
C GLY A 85 4.96 -24.71 -8.05
N MET A 86 5.49 -23.99 -9.03
CA MET A 86 5.00 -22.69 -9.48
C MET A 86 4.24 -22.85 -10.80
N LYS A 87 3.24 -21.99 -11.05
CA LYS A 87 2.51 -21.98 -12.32
C LYS A 87 3.36 -21.36 -13.45
N CYS A 88 3.14 -21.82 -14.68
CA CYS A 88 3.80 -21.37 -15.89
C CYS A 88 2.84 -20.60 -16.79
N PHE A 89 3.09 -19.31 -16.97
CA PHE A 89 2.36 -18.46 -17.90
C PHE A 89 3.24 -18.13 -19.10
N ALA A 90 2.65 -18.11 -20.30
CA ALA A 90 3.35 -17.75 -21.52
C ALA A 90 2.91 -16.37 -22.00
N ALA A 91 3.86 -15.45 -22.11
CA ALA A 91 3.62 -14.10 -22.63
C ALA A 91 3.91 -14.00 -24.13
N PHE A 92 2.96 -13.40 -24.84
CA PHE A 92 3.04 -13.10 -26.27
C PHE A 92 2.90 -11.60 -26.48
N ASP A 93 3.91 -11.00 -27.11
CA ASP A 93 3.74 -9.71 -27.76
C ASP A 93 2.80 -9.85 -28.96
N THR A 94 1.53 -9.51 -28.78
CA THR A 94 0.43 -9.97 -29.62
C THR A 94 0.47 -9.36 -31.02
N PHE A 95 0.54 -8.03 -31.09
CA PHE A 95 0.60 -7.29 -32.35
C PHE A 95 1.94 -6.59 -32.57
N ALA A 96 2.98 -6.90 -31.78
CA ALA A 96 4.35 -6.50 -32.11
C ALA A 96 5.07 -7.66 -32.84
N GLY A 97 5.69 -7.35 -33.97
CA GLY A 97 6.29 -8.36 -34.85
C GLY A 97 7.44 -7.83 -35.68
N GLY A 98 8.22 -6.90 -35.13
CA GLY A 98 9.42 -6.37 -35.75
C GLY A 98 10.06 -5.24 -34.94
N ASN A 99 11.30 -4.92 -35.26
CA ASN A 99 12.08 -3.86 -34.61
C ASN A 99 12.87 -3.07 -35.68
N LYS A 100 12.80 -1.74 -35.62
CA LYS A 100 13.46 -0.81 -36.55
C LYS A 100 14.94 -0.59 -36.24
N GLU A 101 15.33 -0.72 -34.99
CA GLU A 101 16.72 -0.55 -34.55
C GLU A 101 17.57 -1.76 -34.96
N ASN A 102 17.02 -2.96 -34.78
CA ASN A 102 17.64 -4.24 -35.15
C ASN A 102 16.75 -5.03 -36.11
N PRO A 103 16.55 -4.57 -37.36
CA PRO A 103 15.65 -5.24 -38.29
C PRO A 103 16.20 -6.59 -38.77
N HIS A 104 15.32 -7.57 -38.93
CA HIS A 104 15.64 -8.87 -39.52
C HIS A 104 14.63 -9.24 -40.61
N PRO A 105 15.05 -9.78 -41.79
CA PRO A 105 14.15 -10.07 -42.91
C PRO A 105 13.00 -11.04 -42.59
N GLU A 106 13.17 -11.90 -41.60
CA GLU A 106 12.16 -12.87 -41.16
C GLU A 106 11.20 -12.33 -40.08
N MET A 107 11.35 -11.09 -39.63
CA MET A 107 10.37 -10.46 -38.73
C MET A 107 9.00 -10.44 -39.41
N PRO A 108 7.90 -10.86 -38.76
CA PRO A 108 6.57 -10.91 -39.39
C PRO A 108 6.14 -9.61 -40.07
N ALA A 109 6.44 -8.46 -39.47
CA ALA A 109 6.11 -7.15 -40.01
C ALA A 109 6.90 -6.76 -41.28
N ILE A 110 8.01 -7.46 -41.57
CA ILE A 110 8.89 -7.23 -42.73
C ILE A 110 8.71 -8.35 -43.77
N ALA A 111 8.66 -9.60 -43.30
CA ALA A 111 8.59 -10.80 -44.13
C ALA A 111 7.24 -10.97 -44.84
N ARG A 112 6.17 -10.43 -44.27
CA ARG A 112 4.79 -10.61 -44.75
C ARG A 112 4.24 -9.27 -45.23
N GLU A 113 4.04 -9.18 -46.54
CA GLU A 113 3.57 -7.95 -47.19
C GLU A 113 2.24 -7.47 -46.57
N GLY A 114 2.22 -6.21 -46.16
CA GLY A 114 1.05 -5.57 -45.57
C GLY A 114 0.72 -6.00 -44.14
N PHE A 115 1.52 -6.85 -43.48
CA PHE A 115 1.30 -7.14 -42.07
C PHE A 115 1.52 -5.90 -41.20
N ALA A 116 2.48 -5.04 -41.53
CA ALA A 116 2.79 -3.86 -40.76
C ALA A 116 1.69 -2.78 -40.84
N CYS A 117 1.54 -2.01 -39.77
CA CYS A 117 0.65 -0.87 -39.74
C CYS A 117 1.07 0.23 -40.74
N THR A 118 0.09 0.95 -41.30
CA THR A 118 0.30 2.21 -41.99
C THR A 118 0.22 3.37 -41.00
N VAL A 119 1.27 4.17 -40.98
CA VAL A 119 1.48 5.31 -40.08
C VAL A 119 1.05 6.60 -40.77
N TYR A 120 0.26 7.41 -40.08
CA TYR A 120 0.05 8.83 -40.41
C TYR A 120 1.00 9.71 -39.61
N GLY A 121 1.95 10.33 -40.31
CA GLY A 121 3.02 11.12 -39.70
C GLY A 121 3.60 12.16 -40.63
N LEU A 122 4.64 12.85 -40.18
CA LEU A 122 5.32 13.89 -40.95
C LEU A 122 6.67 13.41 -41.50
N GLU A 123 6.97 13.79 -42.74
CA GLU A 123 8.32 13.74 -43.29
C GLU A 123 9.22 14.81 -42.64
N LYS A 124 10.53 14.76 -42.92
CA LYS A 124 11.51 15.71 -42.37
C LYS A 124 11.22 17.18 -42.72
N ASP A 125 10.53 17.42 -43.83
CA ASP A 125 10.12 18.76 -44.29
C ASP A 125 8.80 19.23 -43.66
N GLY A 126 8.17 18.42 -42.81
CA GLY A 126 6.90 18.72 -42.16
C GLY A 126 5.67 18.36 -42.98
N LYS A 127 5.82 17.70 -44.13
CA LYS A 127 4.68 17.23 -44.94
C LYS A 127 4.04 16.00 -44.32
N ALA A 128 2.71 16.02 -44.14
CA ALA A 128 1.96 14.87 -43.66
C ALA A 128 1.80 13.81 -44.76
N VAL A 129 2.09 12.55 -44.42
CA VAL A 129 2.04 11.40 -45.33
C VAL A 129 1.53 10.14 -44.63
N LEU A 130 1.02 9.20 -45.43
CA LEU A 130 0.76 7.82 -45.02
C LEU A 130 1.91 6.95 -45.49
N ARG A 131 2.48 6.14 -44.58
CA ARG A 131 3.56 5.21 -44.93
C ARG A 131 3.53 3.97 -44.03
N GLU A 132 3.83 2.81 -44.58
CA GLU A 132 3.98 1.58 -43.80
C GLU A 132 5.10 1.71 -42.75
N SER A 133 4.87 1.23 -41.53
CA SER A 133 5.80 1.37 -40.41
C SER A 133 7.11 0.61 -40.61
N ALA A 134 7.13 -0.41 -41.48
CA ALA A 134 8.32 -1.19 -41.82
C ALA A 134 9.20 -0.53 -42.90
N SER A 135 8.75 0.57 -43.52
CA SER A 135 9.46 1.22 -44.61
C SER A 135 10.75 1.94 -44.18
N VAL A 136 11.68 2.11 -45.12
CA VAL A 136 12.97 2.78 -44.88
C VAL A 136 12.76 4.29 -44.72
N GLY A 137 13.21 4.83 -43.58
CA GLY A 137 13.13 6.25 -43.23
C GLY A 137 11.95 6.57 -42.33
N GLY A 138 12.26 6.98 -41.09
CA GLY A 138 11.26 7.25 -40.06
C GLY A 138 10.37 8.46 -40.36
N LEU A 139 9.12 8.37 -39.93
CA LEU A 139 8.19 9.50 -39.85
C LEU A 139 8.20 10.08 -38.43
N HIS A 140 8.05 11.39 -38.32
CA HIS A 140 7.72 11.99 -37.04
C HIS A 140 6.23 11.75 -36.76
N THR A 141 5.94 10.95 -35.74
CA THR A 141 4.57 10.65 -35.32
C THR A 141 4.12 11.58 -34.21
N VAL A 142 2.81 11.72 -34.05
CA VAL A 142 2.19 12.58 -33.04
C VAL A 142 1.19 11.77 -32.23
N GLY A 143 1.18 11.98 -30.91
CA GLY A 143 0.26 11.29 -30.01
C GLY A 143 0.59 9.81 -29.76
N SER A 144 1.76 9.33 -30.20
CA SER A 144 2.28 8.01 -29.84
C SER A 144 2.71 8.01 -28.37
N ILE A 145 2.19 7.05 -27.59
CA ILE A 145 2.61 6.83 -26.20
C ILE A 145 3.86 5.94 -26.15
N ASP A 146 4.05 5.17 -27.21
CA ASP A 146 5.07 4.15 -27.34
C ASP A 146 5.76 4.33 -28.70
N ASP A 147 7.07 4.55 -28.70
CA ASP A 147 7.88 4.71 -29.93
C ASP A 147 9.26 4.05 -29.73
N PHE A 148 9.32 2.90 -29.03
CA PHE A 148 10.58 2.16 -28.73
C PHE A 148 11.18 1.43 -29.96
N GLY A 149 10.84 1.87 -31.17
CA GLY A 149 11.36 1.29 -32.40
C GLY A 149 10.67 0.00 -32.84
N GLU A 150 9.66 -0.52 -32.15
CA GLU A 150 8.89 -1.69 -32.61
C GLU A 150 8.07 -1.39 -33.87
N ILE A 151 7.77 -2.46 -34.60
CA ILE A 151 6.88 -2.46 -35.76
C ILE A 151 5.65 -3.29 -35.40
N PHE A 152 4.51 -2.62 -35.30
CA PHE A 152 3.24 -3.27 -34.99
C PHE A 152 2.59 -3.83 -36.26
N LEU A 153 1.93 -4.97 -36.10
CA LEU A 153 1.09 -5.62 -37.09
C LEU A 153 -0.31 -4.98 -37.05
N ASN A 154 -0.99 -4.89 -38.19
CA ASN A 154 -2.32 -4.30 -38.27
C ASN A 154 -3.41 -5.29 -37.81
N PRO A 155 -4.02 -5.10 -36.62
CA PRO A 155 -5.03 -6.02 -36.10
C PRO A 155 -6.36 -5.99 -36.88
N ALA A 156 -6.60 -4.97 -37.70
CA ALA A 156 -7.79 -4.92 -38.56
C ALA A 156 -7.74 -6.00 -39.66
N LYS A 157 -6.54 -6.44 -40.05
CA LYS A 157 -6.36 -7.49 -41.05
C LYS A 157 -6.67 -8.87 -40.49
N LYS A 158 -7.56 -9.60 -41.17
CA LYS A 158 -7.93 -10.95 -40.76
C LYS A 158 -6.73 -11.89 -40.75
N GLU A 159 -5.82 -11.77 -41.71
CA GLU A 159 -4.62 -12.61 -41.82
C GLU A 159 -3.65 -12.40 -40.64
N VAL A 160 -3.60 -11.19 -40.07
CA VAL A 160 -2.82 -10.90 -38.87
C VAL A 160 -3.47 -11.56 -37.65
N ARG A 161 -4.79 -11.44 -37.49
CA ARG A 161 -5.51 -12.11 -36.39
C ARG A 161 -5.42 -13.63 -36.48
N ASP A 162 -5.62 -14.19 -37.68
CA ASP A 162 -5.51 -15.64 -37.94
C ASP A 162 -4.08 -16.15 -37.64
N TYR A 163 -3.06 -15.38 -38.00
CA TYR A 163 -1.66 -15.69 -37.67
C TYR A 163 -1.44 -15.76 -36.16
N THR A 164 -1.90 -14.74 -35.43
CA THR A 164 -1.76 -14.70 -33.97
C THR A 164 -2.55 -15.81 -33.30
N LEU A 165 -3.81 -16.06 -33.68
CA LEU A 165 -4.62 -17.16 -33.17
C LEU A 165 -3.98 -18.52 -33.43
N SER A 166 -3.35 -18.71 -34.60
CA SER A 166 -2.66 -19.96 -34.93
C SER A 166 -1.44 -20.19 -34.04
N LEU A 167 -0.68 -19.14 -33.71
CA LEU A 167 0.43 -19.22 -32.75
C LEU A 167 -0.04 -19.58 -31.34
N LEU A 168 -1.10 -18.92 -30.87
CA LEU A 168 -1.68 -19.21 -29.55
C LEU A 168 -2.18 -20.66 -29.48
N ARG A 169 -2.84 -21.14 -30.54
CA ARG A 169 -3.29 -22.53 -30.67
C ARG A 169 -2.12 -23.51 -30.62
N GLU A 170 -1.12 -23.32 -31.48
CA GLU A 170 0.08 -24.17 -31.54
C GLU A 170 0.74 -24.28 -30.16
N PHE A 171 0.87 -23.15 -29.48
CA PHE A 171 1.51 -23.11 -28.16
C PHE A 171 0.70 -23.84 -27.09
N VAL A 172 -0.60 -23.58 -27.00
CA VAL A 172 -1.46 -24.21 -25.99
C VAL A 172 -1.54 -25.72 -26.20
N GLU A 173 -1.69 -26.19 -27.44
CA GLU A 173 -1.74 -27.62 -27.79
C GLU A 173 -0.44 -28.36 -27.46
N HIS A 174 0.70 -27.66 -27.52
CA HIS A 174 2.00 -28.26 -27.26
C HIS A 174 2.40 -28.23 -25.78
N TYR A 175 2.34 -27.05 -25.15
CA TYR A 175 2.96 -26.82 -23.82
C TYR A 175 2.00 -26.89 -22.64
N HIS A 176 0.68 -26.82 -22.87
CA HIS A 176 -0.35 -26.81 -21.83
C HIS A 176 0.01 -25.86 -20.66
N PRO A 177 0.17 -24.55 -20.94
CA PRO A 177 0.51 -23.56 -19.91
C PRO A 177 -0.64 -23.39 -18.91
N ASP A 178 -0.34 -22.88 -17.71
CA ASP A 178 -1.38 -22.48 -16.75
C ASP A 178 -2.13 -21.22 -17.22
N GLY A 179 -1.52 -20.43 -18.11
CA GLY A 179 -2.20 -19.30 -18.75
C GLY A 179 -1.43 -18.67 -19.90
N ILE A 180 -2.16 -17.93 -20.73
CA ILE A 180 -1.65 -17.11 -21.84
C ILE A 180 -1.79 -15.65 -21.45
N VAL A 181 -0.69 -14.91 -21.50
CA VAL A 181 -0.66 -13.46 -21.25
C VAL A 181 -0.43 -12.74 -22.58
N LEU A 182 -1.41 -11.95 -23.00
CA LEU A 182 -1.24 -11.05 -24.13
C LEU A 182 -0.56 -9.77 -23.64
N ASP A 183 0.60 -9.44 -24.19
CA ASP A 183 1.18 -8.09 -24.13
C ASP A 183 0.95 -7.42 -25.48
N ARG A 184 0.89 -6.09 -25.49
CA ARG A 184 0.72 -5.25 -26.69
C ARG A 184 -0.45 -5.70 -27.59
N VAL A 185 -1.57 -6.13 -26.99
CA VAL A 185 -2.86 -6.36 -27.69
C VAL A 185 -3.58 -5.03 -27.96
N ARG A 186 -2.88 -4.17 -28.69
CA ARG A 186 -3.26 -2.78 -28.95
C ARG A 186 -2.54 -2.28 -30.19
N TYR A 187 -2.83 -1.05 -30.59
CA TYR A 187 -2.01 -0.32 -31.55
C TYR A 187 -0.83 0.38 -30.84
N VAL A 188 0.20 0.75 -31.60
CA VAL A 188 1.37 1.47 -31.06
C VAL A 188 1.01 2.88 -30.56
N GLY A 189 0.10 3.57 -31.24
CA GLY A 189 -0.30 4.93 -30.89
C GLY A 189 -1.35 5.51 -31.85
N LEU A 190 -1.71 6.79 -31.68
CA LEU A 190 -2.76 7.46 -32.46
C LEU A 190 -2.50 7.46 -33.96
N SER A 191 -1.23 7.42 -34.34
CA SER A 191 -0.75 7.46 -35.72
C SER A 191 -1.01 6.18 -36.52
N THR A 192 -1.65 5.16 -35.94
CA THR A 192 -1.89 3.86 -36.58
C THR A 192 -3.27 3.31 -36.21
N ASP A 193 -3.95 2.53 -37.05
CA ASP A 193 -3.58 2.13 -38.40
C ASP A 193 -4.38 2.94 -39.44
N PHE A 194 -3.68 3.54 -40.41
CA PHE A 194 -4.29 4.35 -41.47
C PHE A 194 -4.27 3.67 -42.85
N SER A 195 -4.17 2.34 -42.89
CA SER A 195 -4.17 1.60 -44.15
C SER A 195 -5.53 1.68 -44.82
N GLU A 196 -5.55 1.41 -46.13
CA GLU A 196 -6.78 1.35 -46.91
C GLU A 196 -7.76 0.29 -46.38
N GLU A 197 -7.26 -0.79 -45.79
CA GLU A 197 -8.08 -1.82 -45.15
C GLU A 197 -8.79 -1.27 -43.91
N SER A 198 -8.05 -0.61 -43.01
CA SER A 198 -8.63 0.02 -41.82
C SER A 198 -9.60 1.14 -42.18
N ARG A 199 -9.34 1.88 -43.27
CA ARG A 199 -10.27 2.89 -43.79
C ARG A 199 -11.61 2.24 -44.16
N LYS A 200 -11.60 1.19 -44.98
CA LYS A 200 -12.83 0.49 -45.42
C LYS A 200 -13.61 -0.11 -44.25
N GLN A 201 -12.93 -0.77 -43.33
CA GLN A 201 -13.60 -1.33 -42.15
C GLN A 201 -14.17 -0.23 -41.24
N TRP A 202 -13.49 0.92 -41.14
CA TRP A 202 -14.02 2.08 -40.43
C TRP A 202 -15.23 2.70 -41.15
N GLU A 203 -15.23 2.81 -42.48
CA GLU A 203 -16.39 3.26 -43.27
C GLU A 203 -17.60 2.35 -43.01
N GLU A 204 -17.38 1.04 -42.95
CA GLU A 204 -18.41 0.04 -42.61
C GLU A 204 -18.91 0.19 -41.17
N TYR A 205 -18.00 0.32 -40.19
CA TYR A 205 -18.34 0.51 -38.78
C TYR A 205 -19.11 1.80 -38.51
N SER A 206 -18.72 2.89 -39.18
CA SER A 206 -19.24 4.23 -38.94
C SER A 206 -20.44 4.59 -39.83
N ALA A 207 -20.65 3.85 -40.93
CA ALA A 207 -21.56 4.16 -42.02
C ALA A 207 -21.26 5.49 -42.74
N ILE A 208 -20.02 5.97 -42.67
CA ILE A 208 -19.51 7.16 -43.37
C ILE A 208 -18.76 6.70 -44.63
N LYS A 209 -18.96 7.39 -45.77
CA LYS A 209 -18.33 7.03 -47.07
C LYS A 209 -17.81 8.23 -47.86
N ASP A 210 -17.91 9.42 -47.28
CA ASP A 210 -17.60 10.72 -47.92
C ASP A 210 -16.51 11.48 -47.16
N GLU A 211 -15.61 10.75 -46.50
CA GLU A 211 -14.50 11.31 -45.73
C GLU A 211 -13.33 11.76 -46.61
N LYS A 212 -12.57 12.73 -46.08
CA LYS A 212 -11.21 13.02 -46.52
C LYS A 212 -10.23 12.26 -45.63
N TRP A 213 -9.67 11.17 -46.14
CA TRP A 213 -8.77 10.31 -45.39
C TRP A 213 -7.31 10.75 -45.54
N PRO A 214 -6.56 10.94 -44.43
CA PRO A 214 -6.93 10.80 -43.01
C PRO A 214 -7.42 12.11 -42.34
N GLU A 215 -7.48 13.23 -43.05
CA GLU A 215 -7.62 14.58 -42.46
C GLU A 215 -8.95 14.82 -41.71
N ASP A 216 -10.03 14.14 -42.09
CA ASP A 216 -11.32 14.20 -41.39
C ASP A 216 -11.30 13.43 -40.06
N ILE A 217 -10.32 12.53 -39.87
CA ILE A 217 -10.04 11.88 -38.59
C ILE A 217 -9.27 12.84 -37.69
N TYR A 218 -8.08 13.26 -38.12
CA TYR A 218 -7.35 14.37 -37.50
C TYR A 218 -6.32 14.94 -38.47
N THR A 219 -5.90 16.19 -38.22
CA THR A 219 -4.75 16.81 -38.90
C THR A 219 -3.60 17.02 -37.93
N ILE A 220 -2.37 17.04 -38.41
CA ILE A 220 -1.19 17.37 -37.60
C ILE A 220 -0.91 18.87 -37.70
N GLU A 221 -0.94 19.59 -36.57
CA GLU A 221 -0.65 21.02 -36.54
C GLU A 221 0.63 21.34 -35.77
N LYS A 222 1.38 22.34 -36.27
CA LYS A 222 2.59 22.84 -35.62
C LYS A 222 2.22 23.79 -34.48
N THR A 223 2.79 23.56 -33.30
CA THR A 223 2.63 24.38 -32.10
C THR A 223 3.96 24.97 -31.65
N ALA A 224 3.94 25.80 -30.61
CA ALA A 224 5.16 26.29 -29.96
C ALA A 224 5.98 25.16 -29.32
N GLU A 225 5.35 24.03 -29.00
CA GLU A 225 5.92 22.88 -28.29
C GLU A 225 6.27 21.71 -29.23
N GLY A 226 6.06 21.86 -30.54
CA GLY A 226 6.34 20.83 -31.54
C GLY A 226 5.16 20.63 -32.49
N TYR A 227 4.64 19.41 -32.57
CA TYR A 227 3.46 19.06 -33.35
C TYR A 227 2.41 18.39 -32.45
N ARG A 228 1.13 18.65 -32.71
CA ARG A 228 0.01 17.98 -32.03
C ARG A 228 -1.08 17.56 -33.00
N GLU A 229 -1.87 16.59 -32.60
CA GLU A 229 -3.08 16.20 -33.30
C GLU A 229 -4.17 17.26 -33.08
N LYS A 230 -4.86 17.61 -34.16
CA LYS A 230 -6.08 18.40 -34.14
C LYS A 230 -7.21 17.50 -34.60
N ALA A 231 -8.03 17.07 -33.64
CA ALA A 231 -9.18 16.20 -33.87
C ALA A 231 -10.10 16.75 -34.99
N GLY A 232 -10.39 15.91 -35.97
CA GLY A 232 -11.37 16.15 -37.03
C GLY A 232 -12.78 15.72 -36.61
N LYS A 233 -13.75 15.89 -37.53
CA LYS A 233 -15.17 15.60 -37.28
C LYS A 233 -15.44 14.13 -36.93
N TYR A 234 -14.58 13.21 -37.36
CA TYR A 234 -14.78 11.78 -37.20
C TYR A 234 -13.81 11.11 -36.21
N PHE A 235 -13.00 11.92 -35.51
CA PHE A 235 -11.97 11.42 -34.60
C PHE A 235 -12.51 10.38 -33.59
N GLY A 236 -13.60 10.70 -32.88
CA GLY A 236 -14.19 9.80 -31.89
C GLY A 236 -14.74 8.49 -32.46
N SER A 237 -15.29 8.51 -33.68
CA SER A 237 -15.76 7.29 -34.34
C SER A 237 -14.59 6.39 -34.75
N PHE A 238 -13.44 6.97 -35.10
CA PHE A 238 -12.24 6.21 -35.43
C PHE A 238 -11.59 5.58 -34.18
N LEU A 239 -11.57 6.31 -33.05
CA LEU A 239 -11.09 5.78 -31.78
C LEU A 239 -11.91 4.56 -31.32
N SER A 240 -13.25 4.68 -31.37
CA SER A 240 -14.15 3.57 -31.02
C SER A 240 -14.06 2.39 -31.98
N PHE A 241 -13.87 2.63 -33.28
CA PHE A 241 -13.57 1.57 -34.26
C PHE A 241 -12.31 0.77 -33.89
N ARG A 242 -11.20 1.45 -33.57
CA ARG A 242 -9.95 0.77 -33.17
C ARG A 242 -10.14 -0.10 -31.93
N MET A 243 -10.88 0.41 -30.94
CA MET A 243 -11.24 -0.37 -29.75
C MET A 243 -12.13 -1.57 -30.09
N GLN A 244 -13.04 -1.45 -31.07
CA GLN A 244 -13.86 -2.56 -31.55
C GLN A 244 -13.00 -3.68 -32.15
N ILE A 245 -12.00 -3.33 -32.97
CA ILE A 245 -11.09 -4.32 -33.56
C ILE A 245 -10.36 -5.13 -32.48
N ILE A 246 -9.86 -4.45 -31.43
CA ILE A 246 -9.20 -5.14 -30.32
C ILE A 246 -10.19 -5.98 -29.52
N HIS A 247 -11.38 -5.46 -29.21
CA HIS A 247 -12.45 -6.22 -28.56
C HIS A 247 -12.77 -7.52 -29.31
N ASP A 248 -13.00 -7.43 -30.62
CA ASP A 248 -13.40 -8.58 -31.43
C ASP A 248 -12.29 -9.64 -31.45
N PHE A 249 -11.02 -9.22 -31.52
CA PHE A 249 -9.90 -10.14 -31.37
C PHE A 249 -9.85 -10.80 -29.99
N MET A 250 -10.10 -10.07 -28.91
CA MET A 250 -10.17 -10.65 -27.55
C MET A 250 -11.27 -11.71 -27.47
N GLN A 251 -12.42 -11.50 -28.12
CA GLN A 251 -13.48 -12.52 -28.22
C GLN A 251 -13.04 -13.74 -29.03
N GLU A 252 -12.32 -13.55 -30.14
CA GLU A 252 -11.75 -14.64 -30.93
C GLU A 252 -10.76 -15.48 -30.10
N VAL A 253 -9.93 -14.84 -29.27
CA VAL A 253 -9.00 -15.53 -28.35
C VAL A 253 -9.77 -16.28 -27.25
N ARG A 254 -10.79 -15.66 -26.62
CA ARG A 254 -11.63 -16.35 -25.64
C ARG A 254 -12.34 -17.55 -26.25
N GLN A 255 -12.85 -17.42 -27.47
CA GLN A 255 -13.46 -18.54 -28.20
C GLN A 255 -12.45 -19.67 -28.43
N LEU A 256 -11.22 -19.35 -28.84
CA LEU A 256 -10.15 -20.33 -28.99
C LEU A 256 -9.84 -21.05 -27.66
N LEU A 257 -9.70 -20.30 -26.57
CA LEU A 257 -9.35 -20.85 -25.25
C LEU A 257 -10.52 -21.57 -24.57
N SER A 258 -11.75 -21.45 -25.07
CA SER A 258 -12.89 -22.24 -24.55
C SER A 258 -12.71 -23.76 -24.72
N ALA A 259 -11.84 -24.19 -25.64
CA ALA A 259 -11.44 -25.58 -25.80
C ALA A 259 -10.39 -26.06 -24.76
N TYR A 260 -9.81 -25.13 -24.01
CA TYR A 260 -8.73 -25.33 -23.03
C TYR A 260 -9.09 -24.66 -21.70
N PRO A 261 -10.16 -25.10 -21.02
CA PRO A 261 -10.73 -24.41 -19.85
C PRO A 261 -9.78 -24.31 -18.64
N GLU A 262 -8.70 -25.08 -18.62
CA GLU A 262 -7.62 -25.01 -17.63
C GLU A 262 -6.62 -23.87 -17.86
N VAL A 263 -6.60 -23.28 -19.06
CA VAL A 263 -5.68 -22.20 -19.44
C VAL A 263 -6.32 -20.86 -19.14
N GLU A 264 -5.72 -20.10 -18.21
CA GLU A 264 -6.17 -18.74 -17.90
C GLU A 264 -5.90 -17.79 -19.08
N PHE A 265 -6.91 -17.01 -19.50
CA PHE A 265 -6.75 -15.96 -20.48
C PHE A 265 -6.41 -14.63 -19.80
N CYS A 266 -5.22 -14.10 -20.04
CA CYS A 266 -4.73 -12.90 -19.39
C CYS A 266 -4.36 -11.80 -20.40
N ASP A 267 -4.47 -10.55 -19.96
CA ASP A 267 -3.96 -9.37 -20.66
C ASP A 267 -3.03 -8.57 -19.75
N TYR A 268 -1.91 -8.10 -20.29
CA TYR A 268 -1.03 -7.14 -19.63
C TYR A 268 -1.24 -5.75 -20.26
N THR A 269 -1.57 -4.79 -19.40
CA THR A 269 -1.88 -3.42 -19.79
C THR A 269 -1.13 -2.45 -18.89
N GLY A 270 -0.74 -1.29 -19.42
CA GLY A 270 -0.41 -0.15 -18.58
C GLY A 270 -1.61 0.38 -17.81
N SER A 271 -1.45 0.78 -16.55
CA SER A 271 -2.57 1.23 -15.69
C SER A 271 -3.21 2.56 -16.10
N TRP A 272 -2.64 3.27 -17.07
CA TRP A 272 -3.04 4.61 -17.51
C TRP A 272 -4.28 4.62 -18.41
N TYR A 273 -5.39 3.99 -17.99
CA TYR A 273 -6.67 3.93 -18.72
C TYR A 273 -7.10 5.26 -19.38
N PRO A 274 -6.96 6.43 -18.70
CA PRO A 274 -7.37 7.70 -19.30
C PRO A 274 -6.64 8.09 -20.59
N LEU A 275 -5.57 7.39 -20.96
CA LEU A 275 -4.81 7.60 -22.19
C LEU A 275 -4.99 6.47 -23.21
N TYR A 276 -5.89 5.51 -22.98
CA TYR A 276 -6.05 4.32 -23.84
C TYR A 276 -6.74 4.60 -25.18
N ASP A 277 -7.40 5.75 -25.34
CA ASP A 277 -7.84 6.23 -26.64
C ASP A 277 -6.67 6.30 -27.65
N ARG A 278 -5.45 6.58 -27.17
CA ARG A 278 -4.29 6.66 -28.03
C ARG A 278 -3.88 5.32 -28.64
N VAL A 279 -4.07 4.23 -27.91
CA VAL A 279 -3.64 2.88 -28.32
C VAL A 279 -4.78 1.98 -28.78
N GLY A 280 -6.02 2.47 -28.78
CA GLY A 280 -7.16 1.81 -29.40
C GLY A 280 -7.56 0.50 -28.72
N ALA A 281 -7.41 0.40 -27.40
CA ALA A 281 -7.84 -0.74 -26.59
C ALA A 281 -8.75 -0.24 -25.45
N ASN A 282 -9.73 -1.06 -25.04
CA ASN A 282 -10.67 -0.71 -23.98
C ASN A 282 -10.81 -1.89 -22.99
N TRP A 283 -9.89 -1.96 -22.03
CA TRP A 283 -9.87 -2.99 -20.99
C TRP A 283 -10.85 -2.70 -19.83
N ALA A 284 -11.87 -1.87 -20.03
CA ALA A 284 -12.91 -1.67 -19.02
C ALA A 284 -13.90 -2.83 -18.96
N LEU A 285 -14.67 -2.89 -17.87
CA LEU A 285 -15.94 -3.62 -17.86
C LEU A 285 -17.00 -2.83 -18.66
N PRO A 286 -17.94 -3.51 -19.34
CA PRO A 286 -19.09 -2.85 -19.97
C PRO A 286 -19.96 -2.05 -18.97
N SER A 287 -19.90 -2.37 -17.69
CA SER A 287 -20.58 -1.62 -16.62
C SER A 287 -19.84 -0.38 -16.14
N TYR A 288 -18.62 -0.12 -16.61
CA TYR A 288 -17.83 1.02 -16.20
C TYR A 288 -18.41 2.33 -16.76
N GLU A 289 -18.76 3.27 -15.87
CA GLU A 289 -19.37 4.56 -16.24
C GLU A 289 -18.36 5.71 -16.23
N GLY A 290 -17.29 5.55 -17.01
CA GLY A 290 -16.24 6.55 -17.19
C GLY A 290 -16.59 7.70 -18.14
N ASN A 291 -15.76 8.75 -18.13
CA ASN A 291 -15.81 9.87 -19.08
C ASN A 291 -14.42 10.25 -19.61
N GLU A 292 -13.48 9.31 -19.59
CA GLU A 292 -12.09 9.48 -20.02
C GLU A 292 -11.99 9.76 -21.52
N PHE A 293 -12.95 9.26 -22.32
CA PHE A 293 -12.95 9.37 -23.78
C PHE A 293 -14.14 10.19 -24.28
N PRO A 294 -14.23 11.49 -23.95
CA PRO A 294 -15.43 12.31 -24.18
C PRO A 294 -15.78 12.55 -25.66
N ARG A 295 -14.86 12.20 -26.57
CA ARG A 295 -15.08 12.31 -28.03
C ARG A 295 -15.77 11.08 -28.61
N CYS A 296 -15.77 9.95 -27.91
CA CYS A 296 -16.41 8.73 -28.35
C CYS A 296 -17.89 8.73 -27.96
N GLU A 297 -18.73 8.11 -28.78
CA GLU A 297 -20.13 7.87 -28.42
C GLU A 297 -20.19 6.83 -27.30
N ARG A 298 -20.82 7.17 -26.16
CA ARG A 298 -20.81 6.34 -24.94
C ARG A 298 -21.34 4.91 -25.17
N GLU A 299 -22.43 4.75 -25.91
CA GLU A 299 -22.99 3.42 -26.18
C GLU A 299 -22.09 2.56 -27.08
N LYS A 300 -21.40 3.17 -28.06
CA LYS A 300 -20.41 2.46 -28.88
C LYS A 300 -19.20 2.06 -28.06
N LEU A 301 -18.67 2.99 -27.27
CA LEU A 301 -17.53 2.74 -26.39
C LEU A 301 -17.82 1.61 -25.39
N ARG A 302 -19.03 1.56 -24.82
CA ARG A 302 -19.42 0.49 -23.90
C ARG A 302 -19.34 -0.90 -24.55
N LYS A 303 -19.61 -1.02 -25.85
CA LYS A 303 -19.57 -2.29 -26.58
C LYS A 303 -18.16 -2.74 -26.97
N THR A 304 -17.16 -1.88 -26.82
CA THR A 304 -15.76 -2.21 -27.09
C THR A 304 -14.99 -2.63 -25.85
N ALA A 305 -15.64 -2.61 -24.67
CA ALA A 305 -15.04 -3.01 -23.41
C ALA A 305 -14.84 -4.54 -23.38
N TYR A 306 -13.61 -5.00 -23.15
CA TYR A 306 -13.28 -6.44 -23.23
C TYR A 306 -12.89 -7.08 -21.88
N ALA A 307 -12.95 -6.39 -20.74
CA ALA A 307 -12.51 -6.98 -19.47
C ALA A 307 -13.25 -8.29 -19.11
N GLU A 308 -14.49 -8.47 -19.57
CA GLU A 308 -15.26 -9.71 -19.37
C GLU A 308 -14.69 -10.91 -20.13
N GLU A 309 -13.87 -10.66 -21.16
CA GLU A 309 -13.27 -11.71 -21.97
C GLU A 309 -12.04 -12.33 -21.30
N ILE A 310 -11.44 -11.70 -20.28
CA ILE A 310 -10.20 -12.17 -19.63
C ILE A 310 -10.43 -12.65 -18.20
N ASP A 311 -9.61 -13.60 -17.77
CA ASP A 311 -9.61 -14.15 -16.41
C ASP A 311 -8.75 -13.31 -15.46
N THR A 312 -7.66 -12.72 -15.97
CA THR A 312 -6.74 -11.88 -15.19
C THR A 312 -6.23 -10.69 -16.02
N LEU A 313 -6.21 -9.52 -15.40
CA LEU A 313 -5.60 -8.31 -15.92
C LEU A 313 -4.33 -7.99 -15.12
N PHE A 314 -3.17 -8.02 -15.77
CA PHE A 314 -1.93 -7.49 -15.21
C PHE A 314 -1.86 -5.98 -15.50
N SER A 315 -1.92 -5.15 -14.46
CA SER A 315 -1.97 -3.68 -14.58
C SER A 315 -0.60 -3.07 -14.21
N GLY A 316 0.11 -2.54 -15.20
CA GLY A 316 1.41 -1.89 -15.09
C GLY A 316 1.37 -0.58 -14.30
N CYS A 317 1.54 -0.68 -12.98
CA CYS A 317 1.66 0.43 -12.03
C CYS A 317 3.09 0.99 -12.02
N TYR A 318 3.57 1.43 -13.18
CA TYR A 318 4.97 1.81 -13.40
C TYR A 318 5.23 3.26 -12.95
N TYR A 319 5.22 3.45 -11.62
CA TYR A 319 5.46 4.75 -10.97
C TYR A 319 6.50 4.69 -9.84
N GLU A 320 7.37 5.71 -9.78
CA GLU A 320 8.33 5.93 -8.69
C GLU A 320 7.63 6.28 -7.36
N GLU A 321 6.50 6.99 -7.44
CA GLU A 321 5.68 7.34 -6.29
C GLU A 321 4.78 6.15 -5.91
N VAL A 322 4.82 5.74 -4.64
CA VAL A 322 4.03 4.59 -4.19
C VAL A 322 2.66 5.02 -3.72
N THR A 323 2.54 6.17 -3.04
CA THR A 323 1.26 6.68 -2.52
C THR A 323 0.74 7.87 -3.33
N ILE A 324 -0.57 8.09 -3.28
CA ILE A 324 -1.24 9.27 -3.85
C ILE A 324 -0.68 10.56 -3.24
N LEU A 325 -0.35 10.53 -1.94
CA LEU A 325 0.25 11.67 -1.27
C LEU A 325 1.61 12.04 -1.90
N GLU A 326 2.49 11.06 -2.13
CA GLU A 326 3.77 11.30 -2.79
C GLU A 326 3.59 11.90 -4.20
N ALA A 327 2.61 11.40 -4.97
CA ALA A 327 2.29 11.95 -6.28
C ALA A 327 1.82 13.41 -6.20
N ARG A 328 0.95 13.75 -5.23
CA ARG A 328 0.46 15.12 -5.01
C ARG A 328 1.57 16.06 -4.54
N GLU A 329 2.43 15.61 -3.62
CA GLU A 329 3.60 16.39 -3.16
C GLU A 329 4.56 16.71 -4.30
N LYS A 330 4.76 15.76 -5.23
CA LYS A 330 5.54 15.96 -6.46
C LYS A 330 4.77 16.65 -7.59
N LYS A 331 3.52 17.09 -7.34
CA LYS A 331 2.65 17.78 -8.31
C LYS A 331 2.47 16.99 -9.60
N ARG A 332 2.33 15.67 -9.49
CA ARG A 332 2.01 14.81 -10.63
C ARG A 332 0.65 15.22 -11.23
N PRO A 333 0.42 15.00 -12.54
CA PRO A 333 -0.79 15.46 -13.22
C PRO A 333 -2.10 14.86 -12.69
N ALA A 334 -2.04 13.68 -12.07
CA ALA A 334 -3.19 12.99 -11.48
C ALA A 334 -2.74 12.00 -10.39
N ASP A 335 -3.68 11.57 -9.55
CA ASP A 335 -3.42 10.63 -8.45
C ASP A 335 -2.92 9.25 -8.96
N TRP A 336 -3.35 8.83 -10.15
CA TRP A 336 -2.93 7.56 -10.75
C TRP A 336 -1.46 7.53 -11.21
N TYR A 337 -0.72 8.64 -11.10
CA TYR A 337 0.74 8.66 -11.21
C TYR A 337 1.43 8.16 -9.92
N SER A 338 0.79 7.23 -9.22
CA SER A 338 1.33 6.51 -8.06
C SER A 338 0.87 5.07 -8.12
N VAL A 339 1.60 4.15 -7.47
CA VAL A 339 1.19 2.74 -7.37
C VAL A 339 -0.21 2.60 -6.75
N GLU A 340 -0.47 3.31 -5.64
CA GLU A 340 -1.78 3.33 -4.95
C GLU A 340 -2.90 3.83 -5.88
N GLY A 341 -2.74 4.99 -6.50
CA GLY A 341 -3.77 5.57 -7.37
C GLY A 341 -3.99 4.76 -8.66
N ALA A 342 -2.94 4.15 -9.19
CA ALA A 342 -3.03 3.26 -10.35
C ALA A 342 -3.80 1.97 -10.03
N ALA A 343 -3.53 1.36 -8.88
CA ALA A 343 -4.26 0.18 -8.40
C ALA A 343 -5.75 0.49 -8.16
N GLU A 344 -6.05 1.66 -7.55
CA GLU A 344 -7.44 2.11 -7.37
C GLU A 344 -8.15 2.31 -8.71
N LEU A 345 -7.48 2.92 -9.68
CA LEU A 345 -8.02 3.14 -11.02
C LEU A 345 -8.28 1.81 -11.75
N ALA A 346 -7.32 0.88 -11.76
CA ALA A 346 -7.47 -0.43 -12.40
C ALA A 346 -8.67 -1.19 -11.81
N LYS A 347 -8.80 -1.20 -10.48
CA LYS A 347 -9.93 -1.81 -9.79
C LYS A 347 -11.27 -1.14 -10.13
N LYS A 348 -11.28 0.18 -10.34
CA LYS A 348 -12.49 0.92 -10.73
C LYS A 348 -12.92 0.62 -12.16
N VAL A 349 -11.96 0.48 -13.08
CA VAL A 349 -12.18 0.32 -14.53
C VAL A 349 -12.55 -1.12 -14.89
N ALA A 350 -11.81 -2.10 -14.36
CA ALA A 350 -11.94 -3.51 -14.72
C ALA A 350 -12.34 -4.42 -13.54
N GLY A 351 -12.33 -3.92 -12.31
CA GLY A 351 -12.68 -4.70 -11.11
C GLY A 351 -14.17 -4.65 -10.74
N GLY A 352 -14.52 -5.26 -9.60
CA GLY A 352 -15.90 -5.31 -9.09
C GLY A 352 -16.65 -6.61 -9.39
N ARG A 353 -15.96 -7.60 -9.96
CA ARG A 353 -16.42 -8.97 -10.18
C ARG A 353 -15.36 -9.95 -9.67
N GLU A 354 -15.67 -11.25 -9.71
CA GLU A 354 -14.68 -12.29 -9.43
C GLU A 354 -13.62 -12.37 -10.54
N THR A 355 -14.01 -12.08 -11.79
CA THR A 355 -13.13 -11.98 -12.95
C THR A 355 -13.37 -10.66 -13.73
N PRO A 356 -12.31 -10.03 -14.28
CA PRO A 356 -10.92 -10.45 -14.15
C PRO A 356 -10.37 -10.18 -12.76
N ARG A 357 -9.46 -11.06 -12.31
CA ARG A 357 -8.58 -10.75 -11.18
C ARG A 357 -7.63 -9.64 -11.60
N ILE A 358 -7.40 -8.67 -10.73
CA ILE A 358 -6.48 -7.56 -11.02
C ILE A 358 -5.15 -7.86 -10.35
N ILE A 359 -4.04 -7.88 -11.10
CA ILE A 359 -2.69 -8.07 -10.56
C ILE A 359 -1.85 -6.83 -10.89
N ASP A 360 -1.55 -6.02 -9.88
CA ASP A 360 -0.73 -4.83 -10.11
C ASP A 360 0.72 -5.22 -10.38
N SER A 361 1.33 -4.57 -11.36
CA SER A 361 2.62 -4.94 -11.92
C SER A 361 3.61 -3.80 -11.75
N LEU A 362 4.84 -4.10 -11.32
CA LEU A 362 5.86 -3.11 -10.99
C LEU A 362 7.05 -3.22 -11.92
N PHE A 363 7.50 -2.07 -12.45
CA PHE A 363 8.76 -1.99 -13.18
C PHE A 363 9.90 -1.71 -12.20
N LEU A 364 10.69 -2.72 -11.87
CA LEU A 364 11.69 -2.65 -10.79
C LEU A 364 12.77 -1.59 -11.03
N ASP A 365 13.19 -1.37 -12.29
CA ASP A 365 14.28 -0.44 -12.60
C ASP A 365 14.00 1.00 -12.20
N GLN A 366 12.71 1.39 -12.14
CA GLN A 366 12.31 2.73 -11.71
C GLN A 366 12.73 3.03 -10.26
N TYR A 367 12.96 1.99 -9.46
CA TYR A 367 13.40 2.10 -8.07
C TYR A 367 14.92 2.03 -7.90
N ARG A 368 15.71 1.99 -8.98
CA ARG A 368 17.18 1.88 -8.91
C ARG A 368 17.83 2.89 -7.98
N LYS A 369 17.31 4.13 -7.94
CA LYS A 369 17.81 5.19 -7.04
C LYS A 369 17.44 4.97 -5.57
N ASN A 370 16.38 4.22 -5.29
CA ASN A 370 15.93 3.90 -3.94
C ASN A 370 15.29 2.49 -3.88
N PRO A 371 16.09 1.40 -3.90
CA PRO A 371 15.58 0.03 -3.97
C PRO A 371 14.67 -0.36 -2.80
N ARG A 372 14.75 0.34 -1.65
CA ARG A 372 13.86 0.13 -0.51
C ARG A 372 12.39 0.39 -0.84
N LYS A 373 12.10 1.18 -1.88
CA LYS A 373 10.72 1.41 -2.37
C LYS A 373 10.12 0.20 -3.07
N ILE A 374 10.91 -0.78 -3.53
CA ILE A 374 10.40 -2.02 -4.11
C ILE A 374 9.48 -2.72 -3.11
N ALA A 375 9.95 -2.88 -1.87
CA ALA A 375 9.18 -3.47 -0.77
C ALA A 375 7.87 -2.73 -0.50
N GLU A 376 7.91 -1.39 -0.50
CA GLU A 376 6.74 -0.53 -0.30
C GLU A 376 5.74 -0.68 -1.43
N ALA A 377 6.21 -0.67 -2.68
CA ALA A 377 5.39 -0.84 -3.87
C ALA A 377 4.74 -2.24 -3.92
N ILE A 378 5.48 -3.30 -3.59
CA ILE A 378 4.93 -4.67 -3.50
C ILE A 378 3.84 -4.74 -2.43
N ALA A 379 4.10 -4.18 -1.26
CA ALA A 379 3.12 -4.15 -0.17
C ALA A 379 1.86 -3.35 -0.57
N MET A 380 2.02 -2.28 -1.36
CA MET A 380 0.91 -1.49 -1.90
C MET A 380 0.07 -2.31 -2.90
N CYS A 381 0.69 -2.95 -3.88
CA CYS A 381 0.02 -3.86 -4.82
C CYS A 381 -0.77 -4.95 -4.08
N MET A 382 -0.11 -5.66 -3.16
CA MET A 382 -0.74 -6.71 -2.35
C MET A 382 -1.91 -6.19 -1.51
N ALA A 383 -1.91 -4.91 -1.15
CA ALA A 383 -2.99 -4.30 -0.39
C ALA A 383 -4.20 -3.90 -1.24
N HIS A 384 -4.02 -3.51 -2.51
CA HIS A 384 -5.07 -2.91 -3.35
C HIS A 384 -5.64 -3.85 -4.43
N SER A 385 -4.88 -4.85 -4.89
CA SER A 385 -5.28 -5.77 -5.96
C SER A 385 -5.16 -7.24 -5.54
N ASP A 386 -5.39 -8.21 -6.42
CA ASP A 386 -5.36 -9.66 -6.14
C ASP A 386 -3.94 -10.26 -6.10
N GLY A 387 -2.90 -9.44 -6.26
CA GLY A 387 -1.51 -9.88 -6.24
C GLY A 387 -0.53 -8.81 -6.69
N CYS A 388 0.71 -9.22 -6.93
CA CYS A 388 1.74 -8.35 -7.50
C CYS A 388 2.56 -9.11 -8.55
N MET A 389 2.90 -8.47 -9.65
CA MET A 389 3.85 -8.97 -10.64
C MET A 389 5.10 -8.09 -10.67
N LEU A 390 6.28 -8.71 -10.68
CA LEU A 390 7.56 -8.00 -10.79
C LEU A 390 8.09 -8.09 -12.23
N PHE A 391 8.11 -6.95 -12.91
CA PHE A 391 8.80 -6.76 -14.17
C PHE A 391 10.15 -6.09 -13.86
N ASP A 392 11.28 -6.77 -13.91
CA ASP A 392 11.55 -8.08 -14.51
C ASP A 392 12.57 -8.84 -13.65
N LEU A 393 12.60 -10.17 -13.77
CA LEU A 393 13.53 -11.06 -13.08
C LEU A 393 14.99 -10.58 -13.13
N SER A 394 15.42 -10.06 -14.29
CA SER A 394 16.79 -9.64 -14.54
C SER A 394 17.25 -8.57 -13.53
N TYR A 395 16.37 -7.69 -13.06
CA TYR A 395 16.72 -6.70 -12.05
C TYR A 395 16.90 -7.32 -10.66
N LEU A 396 16.05 -8.30 -10.29
CA LEU A 396 16.22 -9.04 -9.03
C LEU A 396 17.58 -9.73 -8.98
N VAL A 397 18.01 -10.34 -10.09
CA VAL A 397 19.28 -11.06 -10.16
C VAL A 397 20.48 -10.11 -10.25
N LYS A 398 20.50 -9.20 -11.24
CA LYS A 398 21.68 -8.36 -11.53
C LYS A 398 21.99 -7.40 -10.39
N GLU A 399 20.96 -6.86 -9.75
CA GLU A 399 21.09 -5.88 -8.67
C GLU A 399 21.02 -6.50 -7.27
N ASN A 400 20.79 -7.82 -7.19
CA ASN A 400 20.62 -8.57 -5.95
C ASN A 400 19.52 -8.01 -5.03
N TRP A 401 18.37 -7.63 -5.60
CA TRP A 401 17.24 -6.98 -4.89
C TRP A 401 16.30 -7.94 -4.14
N TRP A 402 16.68 -9.22 -4.00
CA TRP A 402 15.86 -10.26 -3.34
C TRP A 402 15.36 -9.86 -1.95
N GLU A 403 16.15 -9.14 -1.16
CA GLU A 403 15.75 -8.71 0.20
C GLU A 403 14.57 -7.72 0.20
N TYR A 404 14.30 -7.05 -0.92
CA TYR A 404 13.20 -6.10 -1.08
C TYR A 404 11.96 -6.73 -1.72
N ALA A 405 12.06 -7.96 -2.22
CA ALA A 405 11.05 -8.62 -3.04
C ALA A 405 10.13 -9.57 -2.26
N TYR A 406 10.20 -9.59 -0.92
CA TYR A 406 9.32 -10.44 -0.10
C TYR A 406 7.92 -9.81 0.03
N PRO A 407 6.84 -10.54 -0.30
CA PRO A 407 5.50 -10.10 0.03
C PRO A 407 5.31 -10.19 1.55
N MET A 408 4.84 -9.11 2.17
CA MET A 408 4.45 -9.12 3.58
C MET A 408 2.98 -9.48 3.70
N GLU A 409 2.67 -10.38 4.63
CA GLU A 409 1.31 -10.71 5.01
C GLU A 409 0.86 -9.79 6.14
N TYR A 410 -0.36 -9.28 6.05
CA TYR A 410 -0.96 -8.43 7.08
C TYR A 410 -2.24 -9.11 7.56
N VAL A 411 -2.15 -9.77 8.71
CA VAL A 411 -3.21 -10.63 9.25
C VAL A 411 -3.62 -10.15 10.63
N SER A 412 -4.88 -10.39 11.01
CA SER A 412 -5.33 -10.11 12.38
C SER A 412 -4.52 -10.91 13.40
N PHE A 413 -4.32 -10.33 14.58
CA PHE A 413 -3.61 -10.97 15.67
C PHE A 413 -4.28 -12.28 16.09
N HIS A 414 -3.48 -13.34 16.22
CA HIS A 414 -3.91 -14.59 16.82
C HIS A 414 -3.13 -14.85 18.12
N ARG A 415 -3.74 -15.55 19.10
CA ARG A 415 -3.06 -15.87 20.36
C ARG A 415 -1.73 -16.63 20.18
N ALA A 416 -1.61 -17.39 19.08
CA ALA A 416 -0.37 -18.08 18.72
C ALA A 416 0.79 -17.13 18.36
N ASP A 417 0.49 -15.87 18.02
CA ASP A 417 1.48 -14.85 17.68
C ASP A 417 2.00 -14.09 18.91
N ARG A 418 1.42 -14.33 20.09
CA ARG A 418 1.69 -13.61 21.34
C ARG A 418 3.18 -13.49 21.64
N ASP A 419 3.91 -14.59 21.58
CA ASP A 419 5.32 -14.62 22.00
C ASP A 419 6.18 -13.83 21.01
N SER A 420 5.98 -14.03 19.70
CA SER A 420 6.67 -13.26 18.65
C SER A 420 6.34 -11.76 18.70
N VAL A 421 5.09 -11.41 19.00
CA VAL A 421 4.69 -10.01 19.23
C VAL A 421 5.41 -9.45 20.46
N SER A 422 5.47 -10.20 21.55
CA SER A 422 6.13 -9.77 22.79
C SER A 422 7.62 -9.53 22.57
N GLU A 423 8.30 -10.42 21.85
CA GLU A 423 9.71 -10.24 21.46
C GLU A 423 9.92 -8.99 20.61
N LEU A 424 9.09 -8.80 19.57
CA LEU A 424 9.14 -7.61 18.71
C LEU A 424 8.98 -6.32 19.52
N LEU A 425 7.98 -6.27 20.40
CA LEU A 425 7.68 -5.08 21.20
C LEU A 425 8.81 -4.79 22.18
N LYS A 426 9.30 -5.79 22.93
CA LYS A 426 10.44 -5.64 23.85
C LYS A 426 11.69 -5.13 23.13
N ALA A 427 11.96 -5.60 21.92
CA ALA A 427 13.10 -5.16 21.12
C ALA A 427 12.93 -3.76 20.48
N SER A 428 11.69 -3.26 20.38
CA SER A 428 11.39 -2.05 19.61
C SER A 428 11.42 -0.75 20.41
N PHE A 429 11.32 -0.84 21.74
CA PHE A 429 11.22 0.32 22.64
C PHE A 429 12.39 0.35 23.62
N PHE A 430 12.77 1.56 24.05
CA PHE A 430 13.83 1.71 25.04
C PHE A 430 13.42 1.14 26.41
N PRO A 431 14.38 0.65 27.21
CA PRO A 431 14.09 0.04 28.51
C PRO A 431 13.29 0.93 29.47
N GLU A 432 13.44 2.26 29.42
CA GLU A 432 12.72 3.19 30.30
C GLU A 432 11.18 3.17 30.13
N TYR A 433 10.66 2.63 29.03
CA TYR A 433 9.21 2.47 28.83
C TYR A 433 8.63 1.22 29.51
N GLY A 434 9.50 0.36 30.06
CA GLY A 434 9.11 -0.80 30.86
C GLY A 434 8.28 -1.83 30.09
N ILE A 435 8.52 -1.99 28.78
CA ILE A 435 7.83 -3.01 27.98
C ILE A 435 8.40 -4.38 28.35
N ASN A 436 7.61 -5.17 29.08
CA ASN A 436 7.96 -6.51 29.53
C ASN A 436 6.71 -7.42 29.49
N ASP A 437 6.89 -8.72 29.73
CA ASP A 437 5.79 -9.70 29.57
C ASP A 437 4.64 -9.48 30.56
N GLU A 438 4.93 -9.01 31.78
CA GLU A 438 3.92 -8.69 32.79
C GLU A 438 3.07 -7.46 32.39
N LYS A 439 3.72 -6.40 31.91
CA LYS A 439 3.04 -5.20 31.41
C LYS A 439 2.25 -5.51 30.13
N LEU A 440 2.81 -6.30 29.20
CA LEU A 440 2.10 -6.73 28.00
C LEU A 440 0.88 -7.59 28.32
N GLU A 441 0.98 -8.48 29.30
CA GLU A 441 -0.18 -9.27 29.75
C GLU A 441 -1.27 -8.36 30.31
N SER A 442 -0.93 -7.54 31.30
CA SER A 442 -1.89 -6.73 32.05
C SER A 442 -2.48 -5.57 31.25
N HIS A 443 -1.68 -4.91 30.40
CA HIS A 443 -2.08 -3.70 29.66
C HIS A 443 -2.43 -3.98 28.20
N LEU A 444 -2.29 -5.22 27.71
CA LEU A 444 -2.68 -5.54 26.34
C LEU A 444 -3.46 -6.86 26.25
N PHE A 445 -2.82 -8.00 26.52
CA PHE A 445 -3.41 -9.29 26.14
C PHE A 445 -4.62 -9.70 27.00
N SER A 446 -4.63 -9.29 28.26
CA SER A 446 -5.76 -9.46 29.19
C SER A 446 -6.63 -8.22 29.33
N ASP A 447 -6.33 -7.14 28.61
CA ASP A 447 -7.16 -5.94 28.63
C ASP A 447 -8.49 -6.19 27.90
N ARG A 448 -9.60 -5.83 28.55
CA ARG A 448 -10.95 -5.99 28.00
C ARG A 448 -11.20 -5.18 26.72
N GLU A 449 -10.52 -4.04 26.57
CA GLU A 449 -10.66 -3.16 25.41
C GLU A 449 -9.78 -3.60 24.24
N PHE A 450 -8.81 -4.50 24.47
CA PHE A 450 -7.99 -5.04 23.38
C PHE A 450 -8.84 -5.80 22.37
N SER A 451 -8.66 -5.48 21.10
CA SER A 451 -9.35 -6.10 19.98
C SER A 451 -8.36 -6.89 19.11
N PRO A 452 -8.21 -8.21 19.35
CA PRO A 452 -7.38 -9.09 18.52
C PRO A 452 -7.67 -8.97 17.03
N GLU A 453 -8.93 -8.84 16.67
CA GLU A 453 -9.40 -8.88 15.30
C GLU A 453 -9.20 -7.55 14.55
N CYS A 454 -9.10 -6.42 15.28
CA CYS A 454 -8.69 -5.13 14.72
C CYS A 454 -7.18 -4.87 14.82
N SER A 455 -6.46 -5.65 15.62
CA SER A 455 -5.01 -5.58 15.75
C SER A 455 -4.35 -6.40 14.66
N LEU A 456 -3.30 -5.88 14.01
CA LEU A 456 -2.68 -6.54 12.86
C LEU A 456 -1.23 -6.93 13.13
N CYS A 457 -0.87 -8.15 12.76
CA CYS A 457 0.51 -8.62 12.62
C CYS A 457 0.94 -8.48 11.16
N MET A 458 2.12 -7.89 10.95
CA MET A 458 2.85 -7.96 9.70
C MET A 458 3.82 -9.13 9.77
N LYS A 459 3.63 -10.13 8.91
CA LYS A 459 4.43 -11.35 8.87
C LYS A 459 5.20 -11.46 7.57
N LYS A 460 6.42 -12.00 7.64
CA LYS A 460 7.22 -12.29 6.44
C LYS A 460 6.54 -13.40 5.63
N GLY A 461 6.14 -13.10 4.40
CA GLY A 461 5.68 -14.12 3.46
C GLY A 461 6.84 -14.92 2.86
N GLY A 462 6.49 -15.85 1.96
CA GLY A 462 7.46 -16.70 1.27
C GLY A 462 7.74 -18.02 1.95
N LYS A 463 8.83 -18.69 1.56
CA LYS A 463 9.26 -19.99 2.08
C LYS A 463 10.65 -19.88 2.69
N GLY A 464 10.85 -20.43 3.88
CA GLY A 464 12.16 -20.43 4.56
C GLY A 464 12.06 -20.31 6.07
N LYS A 465 13.21 -20.22 6.74
CA LYS A 465 13.31 -20.23 8.21
C LYS A 465 12.57 -19.07 8.90
N ASP A 466 12.44 -17.92 8.22
CA ASP A 466 11.77 -16.73 8.76
C ASP A 466 10.33 -16.57 8.27
N ALA A 467 9.80 -17.48 7.45
CA ALA A 467 8.43 -17.38 6.95
C ALA A 467 7.42 -17.44 8.10
N GLY A 468 6.42 -16.56 8.07
CA GLY A 468 5.42 -16.41 9.12
C GLY A 468 5.90 -15.65 10.38
N ARG A 469 7.18 -15.28 10.47
CA ARG A 469 7.70 -14.48 11.59
C ARG A 469 7.04 -13.10 11.62
N VAL A 470 6.61 -12.65 12.81
CA VAL A 470 6.05 -11.32 13.04
C VAL A 470 7.18 -10.27 13.00
N LEU A 471 7.10 -9.36 12.04
CA LEU A 471 8.06 -8.27 11.83
C LEU A 471 7.47 -6.89 12.13
N GLY A 472 6.15 -6.81 12.34
CA GLY A 472 5.45 -5.59 12.69
C GLY A 472 4.13 -5.88 13.40
N PHE A 473 3.68 -4.96 14.24
CA PHE A 473 2.45 -5.12 15.01
C PHE A 473 1.77 -3.77 15.27
N SER A 474 0.46 -3.72 15.04
CA SER A 474 -0.42 -2.62 15.45
C SER A 474 -1.45 -3.14 16.44
N ALA A 475 -1.36 -2.68 17.69
CA ALA A 475 -2.27 -3.06 18.74
C ALA A 475 -3.42 -2.05 18.85
N VAL A 476 -4.64 -2.55 18.73
CA VAL A 476 -5.85 -1.74 18.78
C VAL A 476 -6.64 -2.05 20.04
N LYS A 477 -7.05 -1.00 20.75
CA LYS A 477 -8.11 -1.06 21.76
C LYS A 477 -9.34 -0.31 21.29
N LEU A 478 -10.53 -0.83 21.57
CA LEU A 478 -11.81 -0.23 21.21
C LEU A 478 -12.52 0.26 22.47
N SER A 479 -13.09 1.46 22.41
CA SER A 479 -13.80 2.01 23.57
C SER A 479 -14.99 1.15 23.95
N GLN A 480 -15.03 0.73 25.21
CA GLN A 480 -16.23 0.13 25.79
C GLN A 480 -17.20 1.17 26.35
N ASN A 481 -16.75 2.40 26.61
CA ASN A 481 -17.58 3.48 27.13
C ASN A 481 -17.97 4.47 26.01
N GLN A 482 -19.03 4.14 25.28
CA GLN A 482 -19.53 4.94 24.16
C GLN A 482 -20.09 6.31 24.56
N ASN A 483 -20.43 6.53 25.84
CA ASN A 483 -20.85 7.84 26.32
C ASN A 483 -19.65 8.79 26.44
N LEU A 484 -18.49 8.26 26.83
CA LEU A 484 -17.27 9.05 27.02
C LEU A 484 -16.45 9.15 25.73
N TYR A 485 -16.33 8.05 24.99
CA TYR A 485 -15.54 7.93 23.77
C TYR A 485 -16.33 7.21 22.68
N PRO A 486 -17.34 7.87 22.06
CA PRO A 486 -18.14 7.28 21.00
C PRO A 486 -17.28 6.94 19.78
N ASP A 487 -17.54 5.79 19.15
CA ASP A 487 -16.92 5.34 17.90
C ASP A 487 -15.38 5.50 17.88
N THR A 488 -14.74 5.29 19.03
CA THR A 488 -13.32 5.60 19.25
C THR A 488 -12.49 4.33 19.43
N ALA A 489 -11.30 4.36 18.82
CA ALA A 489 -10.25 3.37 19.02
C ALA A 489 -8.93 4.04 19.43
N TRP A 490 -8.05 3.25 20.03
CA TRP A 490 -6.68 3.65 20.36
C TRP A 490 -5.69 2.69 19.70
N LEU A 491 -4.67 3.27 19.06
CA LEU A 491 -3.45 2.59 18.67
C LEU A 491 -2.55 2.54 19.91
N SER A 492 -2.75 1.52 20.75
CA SER A 492 -2.16 1.43 22.09
C SER A 492 -0.64 1.23 22.03
N ILE A 493 -0.16 0.40 21.09
CA ILE A 493 1.26 0.21 20.80
C ILE A 493 1.45 -0.16 19.32
N PHE A 494 2.50 0.37 18.70
CA PHE A 494 2.81 0.18 17.28
C PHE A 494 4.31 0.03 17.07
N ALA A 495 4.72 -1.04 16.39
CA ALA A 495 6.13 -1.29 16.11
C ALA A 495 6.34 -2.00 14.77
N VAL A 496 7.49 -1.72 14.16
CA VAL A 496 8.08 -2.49 13.06
C VAL A 496 9.52 -2.79 13.46
N GLU A 497 9.99 -4.00 13.19
CA GLU A 497 11.35 -4.43 13.47
C GLU A 497 12.35 -3.51 12.77
N GLU A 498 13.44 -3.17 13.46
CA GLU A 498 14.39 -2.14 13.02
C GLU A 498 14.91 -2.37 11.60
N ALA A 499 15.27 -3.61 11.26
CA ALA A 499 15.76 -3.98 9.93
C ALA A 499 14.75 -3.71 8.79
N TYR A 500 13.45 -3.65 9.12
CA TYR A 500 12.34 -3.46 8.19
C TYR A 500 11.74 -2.04 8.24
N ARG A 501 12.28 -1.14 9.08
CA ARG A 501 11.89 0.28 9.11
C ARG A 501 12.37 1.02 7.86
N ASN A 502 11.71 2.13 7.52
CA ASN A 502 12.00 2.97 6.35
C ASN A 502 11.91 2.24 5.00
N ARG A 503 11.05 1.21 4.92
CA ARG A 503 10.72 0.45 3.71
C ARG A 503 9.21 0.48 3.39
N GLY A 504 8.47 1.46 3.92
CA GLY A 504 7.03 1.62 3.72
C GLY A 504 6.11 0.66 4.49
N TYR A 505 6.65 -0.44 5.02
CA TYR A 505 5.88 -1.45 5.77
C TYR A 505 5.02 -0.91 6.92
N GLY A 506 5.52 0.07 7.68
CA GLY A 506 4.75 0.72 8.74
C GLY A 506 3.57 1.54 8.20
N THR A 507 3.74 2.18 7.04
CA THR A 507 2.68 2.92 6.33
C THR A 507 1.53 1.98 5.99
N VAL A 508 1.85 0.86 5.33
CA VAL A 508 0.86 -0.15 4.93
C VAL A 508 0.18 -0.78 6.14
N LEU A 509 0.93 -1.13 7.19
CA LEU A 509 0.37 -1.70 8.43
C LEU A 509 -0.66 -0.74 9.06
N LEU A 510 -0.33 0.54 9.17
CA LEU A 510 -1.22 1.52 9.79
C LEU A 510 -2.40 1.90 8.89
N GLN A 511 -2.22 1.99 7.57
CA GLN A 511 -3.33 2.16 6.61
C GLN A 511 -4.32 0.99 6.67
N LYS A 512 -3.83 -0.26 6.69
CA LYS A 512 -4.68 -1.45 6.85
C LYS A 512 -5.41 -1.45 8.19
N THR A 513 -4.73 -1.07 9.26
CA THR A 513 -5.35 -0.92 10.59
C THR A 513 -6.51 0.09 10.54
N ALA A 514 -6.27 1.27 9.95
CA ALA A 514 -7.30 2.30 9.77
C ALA A 514 -8.48 1.81 8.91
N ALA A 515 -8.22 1.08 7.82
CA ALA A 515 -9.27 0.54 6.95
C ALA A 515 -10.13 -0.52 7.66
N VAL A 516 -9.55 -1.35 8.53
CA VAL A 516 -10.30 -2.30 9.36
C VAL A 516 -11.21 -1.56 10.35
N LEU A 517 -10.69 -0.50 10.98
CA LEU A 517 -11.44 0.34 11.91
C LEU A 517 -12.61 1.07 11.23
N GLN A 518 -12.39 1.68 10.06
CA GLN A 518 -13.44 2.35 9.27
C GLN A 518 -14.59 1.39 8.93
N LYS A 519 -14.27 0.15 8.52
CA LYS A 519 -15.28 -0.88 8.23
C LYS A 519 -16.11 -1.28 9.45
N ARG A 520 -15.59 -1.06 10.66
CA ARG A 520 -16.30 -1.28 11.92
C ARG A 520 -17.06 -0.05 12.43
N GLY A 521 -17.09 1.04 11.67
CA GLY A 521 -17.78 2.27 12.05
C GLY A 521 -17.01 3.14 13.03
N ILE A 522 -15.74 2.84 13.30
CA ILE A 522 -14.88 3.71 14.12
C ILE A 522 -14.57 4.98 13.34
N ARG A 523 -14.77 6.12 13.99
CA ARG A 523 -14.60 7.47 13.41
C ARG A 523 -13.35 8.18 13.92
N LYS A 524 -12.77 7.73 15.04
CA LYS A 524 -11.61 8.39 15.64
C LYS A 524 -10.60 7.37 16.15
N LEU A 525 -9.34 7.59 15.79
CA LEU A 525 -8.20 6.80 16.23
C LEU A 525 -7.19 7.69 16.96
N PHE A 526 -6.96 7.44 18.24
CA PHE A 526 -5.90 8.09 19.01
C PHE A 526 -4.61 7.27 19.00
N VAL A 527 -3.44 7.92 19.10
CA VAL A 527 -2.15 7.26 19.31
C VAL A 527 -1.84 7.26 20.80
N GLY A 528 -1.69 6.07 21.39
CA GLY A 528 -1.62 5.90 22.85
C GLY A 528 -2.94 6.29 23.52
N GLN A 529 -2.86 6.90 24.71
CA GLN A 529 -3.98 7.58 25.40
C GLN A 529 -5.16 6.69 25.84
N ASP A 530 -5.06 5.37 25.70
CA ASP A 530 -6.06 4.46 26.25
C ASP A 530 -6.03 4.42 27.80
N PHE A 531 -6.93 3.67 28.43
CA PHE A 531 -7.03 3.62 29.90
C PHE A 531 -5.87 2.86 30.55
N ALA A 532 -5.47 1.72 30.01
CA ALA A 532 -4.30 0.97 30.46
C ALA A 532 -3.16 1.16 29.44
N ASN A 533 -2.73 2.40 29.28
CA ASN A 533 -1.84 2.77 28.19
C ASN A 533 -0.39 2.29 28.43
N PHE A 534 0.31 2.01 27.34
CA PHE A 534 1.78 1.95 27.35
C PHE A 534 2.37 3.34 27.23
N PHE A 535 1.72 4.20 26.45
CA PHE A 535 2.15 5.54 26.11
C PHE A 535 0.94 6.51 26.11
N SER A 536 1.15 7.72 26.58
CA SER A 536 0.20 8.84 26.50
C SER A 536 0.24 9.57 25.14
N GLY A 537 1.14 9.15 24.24
CA GLY A 537 1.26 9.66 22.88
C GLY A 537 2.38 8.96 22.11
N ILE A 538 2.93 9.62 21.09
CA ILE A 538 4.11 9.15 20.35
C ILE A 538 5.33 9.22 21.30
N PRO A 539 5.96 8.09 21.66
CA PRO A 539 7.08 8.09 22.61
C PRO A 539 8.39 8.58 22.00
N ALA A 540 9.16 9.37 22.76
CA ALA A 540 10.38 10.04 22.32
C ALA A 540 10.18 10.71 20.94
N PRO A 541 9.26 11.68 20.84
CA PRO A 541 8.86 12.26 19.57
C PRO A 541 10.04 12.98 18.91
N ASP A 542 10.24 12.71 17.62
CA ASP A 542 11.18 13.42 16.76
C ASP A 542 10.49 13.77 15.43
N GLU A 543 11.17 14.52 14.57
CA GLU A 543 10.63 14.93 13.26
C GLU A 543 10.24 13.74 12.38
N LYS A 544 10.97 12.62 12.46
CA LYS A 544 10.71 11.43 11.63
C LYS A 544 9.44 10.71 12.07
N LYS A 545 9.29 10.46 13.38
CA LYS A 545 8.12 9.81 13.97
C LYS A 545 6.88 10.68 13.83
N CYS A 546 6.97 11.96 14.18
CA CYS A 546 5.86 12.89 14.02
C CYS A 546 5.46 13.02 12.54
N GLY A 547 6.45 13.19 11.66
CA GLY A 547 6.24 13.25 10.22
C GLY A 547 5.62 11.99 9.62
N PHE A 548 5.93 10.80 10.15
CA PHE A 548 5.29 9.54 9.74
C PHE A 548 3.77 9.58 9.98
N PHE A 549 3.33 9.97 11.17
CA PHE A 549 1.92 10.10 11.48
C PHE A 549 1.25 11.24 10.68
N THR A 550 1.90 12.40 10.55
CA THR A 550 1.38 13.53 9.77
C THR A 550 1.15 13.14 8.31
N ARG A 551 2.11 12.47 7.66
CA ARG A 551 1.96 11.98 6.27
C ARG A 551 0.82 10.97 6.12
N LEU A 552 0.49 10.23 7.18
CA LEU A 552 -0.65 9.32 7.19
C LEU A 552 -1.98 10.00 7.54
N GLY A 553 -2.01 11.33 7.60
CA GLY A 553 -3.22 12.12 7.86
C GLY A 553 -3.60 12.22 9.33
N PHE A 554 -2.69 11.95 10.26
CA PHE A 554 -2.91 12.22 11.68
C PHE A 554 -2.67 13.71 11.96
N THR A 555 -3.50 14.28 12.83
CA THR A 555 -3.20 15.53 13.51
C THR A 555 -2.26 15.23 14.68
N VAL A 556 -1.04 15.74 14.60
CA VAL A 556 -0.03 15.65 15.66
C VAL A 556 0.00 16.97 16.43
N ASN A 557 -0.10 16.92 17.75
CA ASN A 557 -0.07 18.11 18.60
C ASN A 557 1.28 18.83 18.52
N THR A 558 1.30 20.12 18.82
CA THR A 558 2.53 20.93 18.81
C THR A 558 3.33 20.79 20.10
N GLU A 559 2.63 20.65 21.23
CA GLU A 559 3.23 20.60 22.55
C GLU A 559 3.54 19.16 22.98
N ASP A 560 4.66 19.03 23.67
CA ASP A 560 5.02 17.80 24.37
C ASP A 560 4.38 17.73 25.73
N HIS A 561 4.08 16.51 26.15
CA HIS A 561 3.76 16.17 27.53
C HIS A 561 4.73 15.09 28.01
N TYR A 562 4.75 14.90 29.32
CA TYR A 562 5.84 14.19 29.99
C TYR A 562 5.29 13.21 31.01
N ASP A 563 6.05 12.14 31.22
CA ASP A 563 6.04 11.48 32.52
C ASP A 563 7.21 12.05 33.32
N LEU A 564 6.95 12.53 34.53
CA LEU A 564 7.97 13.07 35.43
C LEU A 564 8.29 12.05 36.52
N GLU A 565 9.53 12.00 36.97
CA GLU A 565 9.95 11.17 38.09
C GLU A 565 10.65 11.98 39.16
N GLY A 566 10.41 11.63 40.42
CA GLY A 566 10.98 12.27 41.59
C GLY A 566 11.14 11.30 42.74
N LYS A 567 12.20 11.49 43.54
CA LYS A 567 12.43 10.72 44.77
C LYS A 567 11.85 11.45 45.97
N LEU A 568 11.24 10.70 46.89
CA LEU A 568 10.69 11.22 48.13
C LEU A 568 11.71 11.24 49.27
N GLN A 569 12.71 10.35 49.24
CA GLN A 569 13.75 10.27 50.27
C GLN A 569 14.78 11.39 50.09
N CYS A 570 15.22 12.00 51.19
CA CYS A 570 16.23 13.07 51.21
C CYS A 570 15.90 14.22 50.25
N ASN A 571 14.64 14.66 50.25
CA ASN A 571 14.16 15.72 49.38
C ASN A 571 13.84 16.97 50.21
N ASP A 572 14.85 17.85 50.35
CA ASP A 572 14.76 19.07 51.15
C ASP A 572 13.61 19.98 50.70
N LYS A 573 13.24 19.94 49.41
CA LYS A 573 12.12 20.73 48.88
C LYS A 573 10.76 20.30 49.45
N ILE A 574 10.63 19.04 49.86
CA ILE A 574 9.45 18.55 50.57
C ILE A 574 9.56 18.94 52.05
N GLU A 575 10.71 18.74 52.68
CA GLU A 575 10.87 19.01 54.12
C GLU A 575 10.79 20.50 54.50
N GLU A 576 11.22 21.38 53.61
CA GLU A 576 11.27 22.83 53.82
C GLU A 576 10.00 23.56 53.35
N PHE A 577 9.00 22.84 52.85
CA PHE A 577 7.76 23.44 52.35
C PHE A 577 6.91 24.01 53.49
N ASP A 578 6.68 25.33 53.47
CA ASP A 578 5.84 25.99 54.48
C ASP A 578 4.35 25.86 54.14
N SER A 579 3.66 24.90 54.77
CA SER A 579 2.21 24.68 54.62
C SER A 579 1.33 25.68 55.36
N SER A 580 1.89 26.47 56.29
CA SER A 580 1.12 27.33 57.21
C SER A 580 0.15 28.33 56.56
N PRO A 581 0.40 28.84 55.32
CA PRO A 581 -0.56 29.74 54.66
C PRO A 581 -1.93 29.09 54.36
N TRP A 582 -1.99 27.77 54.21
CA TRP A 582 -3.20 27.04 53.78
C TRP A 582 -3.89 26.26 54.90
N GLU A 583 -3.20 25.96 56.01
CA GLU A 583 -3.73 25.15 57.13
C GLU A 583 -5.02 25.71 57.75
N LYS A 584 -5.25 27.03 57.65
CA LYS A 584 -6.48 27.69 58.12
C LYS A 584 -7.59 27.77 57.06
N GLN A 585 -7.27 27.48 55.80
CA GLN A 585 -8.16 27.65 54.65
C GLN A 585 -8.68 26.32 54.10
N CYS A 586 -7.92 25.24 54.27
CA CYS A 586 -8.30 23.91 53.81
C CYS A 586 -7.48 22.84 54.53
N THR A 587 -7.97 21.60 54.48
CA THR A 587 -7.29 20.44 55.08
C THR A 587 -7.28 19.28 54.09
N ALA A 588 -6.11 18.67 53.87
CA ALA A 588 -6.00 17.46 53.08
C ALA A 588 -6.18 16.21 53.96
N GLU A 589 -7.09 15.33 53.57
CA GLU A 589 -7.42 14.10 54.30
C GLU A 589 -7.47 12.91 53.33
N VAL A 590 -7.11 11.72 53.82
CA VAL A 590 -7.33 10.48 53.06
C VAL A 590 -8.82 10.18 52.97
N TYR A 591 -9.21 9.48 51.93
CA TYR A 591 -10.59 9.08 51.70
C TYR A 591 -11.09 8.09 52.77
N HIS A 592 -12.25 8.36 53.37
CA HIS A 592 -12.89 7.52 54.39
C HIS A 592 -14.27 6.99 53.95
N GLY A 593 -14.50 6.85 52.64
CA GLY A 593 -15.76 6.32 52.09
C GLY A 593 -16.69 7.38 51.52
N GLU A 594 -16.25 8.63 51.36
CA GLU A 594 -17.04 9.74 50.82
C GLU A 594 -17.25 9.70 49.30
N LYS A 595 -17.67 8.53 48.74
CA LYS A 595 -17.82 8.31 47.28
C LYS A 595 -18.65 9.41 46.62
N GLU A 596 -19.81 9.73 47.20
CA GLU A 596 -20.73 10.74 46.67
C GLU A 596 -20.13 12.15 46.62
N ALA A 597 -19.33 12.52 47.63
CA ALA A 597 -18.71 13.84 47.67
C ALA A 597 -17.58 13.97 46.63
N LEU A 598 -16.76 12.93 46.50
CA LEU A 598 -15.70 12.85 45.50
C LEU A 598 -16.27 12.86 44.07
N LEU A 599 -17.23 11.99 43.75
CA LEU A 599 -17.79 11.93 42.41
C LEU A 599 -18.53 13.21 42.04
N ARG A 600 -19.26 13.83 42.98
CA ARG A 600 -19.86 15.15 42.76
C ARG A 600 -18.81 16.19 42.39
N PHE A 601 -17.72 16.28 43.16
CA PHE A 601 -16.62 17.19 42.86
C PHE A 601 -16.05 16.94 41.46
N LEU A 602 -15.77 15.67 41.10
CA LEU A 602 -15.21 15.34 39.80
C LEU A 602 -16.19 15.65 38.66
N HIS A 603 -17.48 15.36 38.80
CA HIS A 603 -18.47 15.71 37.77
C HIS A 603 -18.63 17.22 37.58
N GLU A 604 -18.48 18.02 38.63
CA GLU A 604 -18.60 19.49 38.55
C GLU A 604 -17.32 20.17 38.05
N GLU A 605 -16.16 19.73 38.53
CA GLU A 605 -14.88 20.41 38.32
C GLU A 605 -14.03 19.78 37.20
N PHE A 606 -14.12 18.46 37.01
CA PHE A 606 -13.30 17.65 36.09
C PHE A 606 -14.12 16.54 35.39
N PRO A 607 -15.23 16.88 34.70
CA PRO A 607 -16.13 15.87 34.13
C PRO A 607 -15.45 15.02 33.06
N GLY A 608 -15.93 13.78 32.89
CA GLY A 608 -15.48 12.85 31.86
C GLY A 608 -14.49 11.81 32.40
N ARG A 609 -13.29 11.75 31.82
CA ARG A 609 -12.33 10.66 32.06
C ARG A 609 -11.95 10.51 33.54
N TRP A 610 -11.63 11.61 34.23
CA TRP A 610 -11.21 11.55 35.63
C TRP A 610 -12.31 11.07 36.57
N ALA A 611 -13.56 11.50 36.36
CA ALA A 611 -14.71 11.00 37.12
C ALA A 611 -14.90 9.49 36.91
N PHE A 612 -14.81 9.03 35.66
CA PHE A 612 -14.92 7.62 35.31
C PHE A 612 -13.79 6.76 35.91
N GLU A 613 -12.53 7.19 35.79
CA GLU A 613 -11.37 6.47 36.34
C GLU A 613 -11.41 6.41 37.88
N ALA A 614 -11.84 7.49 38.54
CA ALA A 614 -12.00 7.50 39.98
C ALA A 614 -13.11 6.55 40.44
N GLU A 615 -14.25 6.53 39.76
CA GLU A 615 -15.35 5.62 40.07
C GLU A 615 -14.94 4.16 39.87
N ASP A 616 -14.35 3.82 38.72
CA ASP A 616 -13.89 2.46 38.41
C ASP A 616 -12.80 1.99 39.40
N ALA A 617 -11.89 2.89 39.81
CA ALA A 617 -10.89 2.58 40.83
C ALA A 617 -11.53 2.25 42.18
N LEU A 618 -12.49 3.05 42.65
CA LEU A 618 -13.20 2.79 43.91
C LEU A 618 -13.96 1.45 43.86
N GLU A 619 -14.61 1.14 42.74
CA GLU A 619 -15.32 -0.14 42.54
C GLU A 619 -14.38 -1.34 42.54
N LYS A 620 -13.15 -1.17 42.05
CA LYS A 620 -12.07 -2.17 42.12
C LYS A 620 -11.36 -2.21 43.47
N GLY A 621 -11.86 -1.51 44.47
CA GLY A 621 -11.35 -1.56 45.84
C GLY A 621 -10.08 -0.73 46.05
N LYS A 622 -9.95 0.41 45.36
CA LYS A 622 -8.88 1.39 45.60
C LYS A 622 -8.76 1.69 47.09
N ALA A 623 -7.54 1.62 47.61
CA ALA A 623 -7.30 1.83 49.02
C ALA A 623 -7.59 3.29 49.42
N SER A 624 -8.26 3.47 50.56
CA SER A 624 -8.50 4.79 51.17
C SER A 624 -7.26 5.66 51.29
N GLU A 625 -6.13 5.07 51.68
CA GLU A 625 -4.85 5.75 51.84
C GLU A 625 -4.21 6.22 50.52
N GLU A 626 -4.76 5.78 49.38
CA GLU A 626 -4.35 6.12 48.02
C GLU A 626 -5.28 7.16 47.35
N VAL A 627 -6.21 7.76 48.09
CA VAL A 627 -7.08 8.83 47.60
C VAL A 627 -7.04 9.97 48.61
N LEU A 628 -6.70 11.17 48.15
CA LEU A 628 -6.60 12.36 48.98
C LEU A 628 -7.66 13.39 48.56
N LEU A 629 -8.41 13.89 49.53
CA LEU A 629 -9.42 14.93 49.35
C LEU A 629 -8.99 16.18 50.10
N LEU A 630 -9.12 17.33 49.45
CA LEU A 630 -8.93 18.62 50.08
C LEU A 630 -10.29 19.16 50.50
N TRP A 631 -10.49 19.43 51.78
CA TRP A 631 -11.74 19.94 52.35
C TRP A 631 -11.65 21.41 52.72
N ASN A 632 -12.79 22.10 52.73
CA ASN A 632 -12.90 23.38 53.45
C ASN A 632 -12.77 23.17 54.97
N PRO A 633 -12.51 24.24 55.76
CA PRO A 633 -12.26 24.12 57.20
C PRO A 633 -13.42 23.47 57.97
N GLU A 634 -14.66 23.65 57.51
CA GLU A 634 -15.86 23.07 58.12
C GLU A 634 -16.13 21.62 57.69
N ARG A 635 -15.30 21.04 56.80
CA ARG A 635 -15.43 19.67 56.26
C ARG A 635 -16.81 19.37 55.68
N THR A 636 -17.37 20.33 54.95
CA THR A 636 -18.68 20.25 54.29
C THR A 636 -18.58 20.17 52.77
N GLU A 637 -17.44 20.54 52.21
CA GLU A 637 -17.23 20.64 50.77
C GLU A 637 -15.81 20.18 50.37
N VAL A 638 -15.74 19.35 49.33
CA VAL A 638 -14.47 18.97 48.69
C VAL A 638 -14.03 20.10 47.75
N LEU A 639 -12.85 20.64 48.01
CA LEU A 639 -12.20 21.72 47.28
C LEU A 639 -11.09 21.23 46.34
N GLY A 640 -10.68 19.98 46.46
CA GLY A 640 -9.60 19.39 45.67
C GLY A 640 -9.52 17.87 45.82
N TYR A 641 -8.81 17.25 44.90
CA TYR A 641 -8.67 15.80 44.78
C TYR A 641 -7.29 15.45 44.25
N CYS A 642 -6.72 14.38 44.77
CA CYS A 642 -5.50 13.78 44.26
C CYS A 642 -5.60 12.26 44.37
N MET A 643 -5.38 11.56 43.28
CA MET A 643 -5.29 10.11 43.27
C MET A 643 -3.83 9.69 43.38
N LEU A 644 -3.56 8.75 44.28
CA LEU A 644 -2.22 8.23 44.55
C LEU A 644 -2.17 6.75 44.15
N SER A 645 -0.99 6.19 43.99
CA SER A 645 -0.83 4.74 43.81
C SER A 645 0.48 4.27 44.43
N ALA A 646 0.44 3.12 45.10
CA ALA A 646 1.64 2.39 45.50
C ALA A 646 1.73 1.11 44.67
N ALA A 647 2.77 0.99 43.84
CA ALA A 647 2.98 -0.19 43.03
C ALA A 647 3.30 -1.39 43.91
N ARG A 648 2.74 -2.55 43.54
CA ARG A 648 2.89 -3.82 44.25
C ARG A 648 3.40 -4.87 43.27
N ASP A 649 4.26 -5.77 43.74
CA ASP A 649 4.70 -6.93 42.97
C ASP A 649 3.60 -8.01 42.89
N GLY A 650 3.86 -9.10 42.17
CA GLY A 650 2.92 -10.23 42.04
C GLY A 650 2.54 -10.93 43.36
N ASN A 651 3.26 -10.65 44.46
CA ASN A 651 2.93 -11.15 45.80
C ASN A 651 2.16 -10.11 46.65
N GLY A 652 1.83 -8.95 46.07
CA GLY A 652 1.16 -7.85 46.76
C GLY A 652 2.09 -6.98 47.61
N THR A 653 3.41 -7.16 47.52
CA THR A 653 4.40 -6.40 48.29
C THR A 653 4.68 -5.07 47.61
N LYS A 654 4.71 -3.98 48.38
CA LYS A 654 5.02 -2.64 47.85
C LYS A 654 6.44 -2.60 47.29
N THR A 655 6.61 -2.10 46.07
CA THR A 655 7.91 -2.09 45.36
C THR A 655 8.75 -0.85 45.66
N GLY A 656 8.21 0.12 46.40
CA GLY A 656 8.80 1.45 46.58
C GLY A 656 8.52 2.41 45.42
N TYR A 657 7.88 1.96 44.33
CA TYR A 657 7.39 2.85 43.27
C TYR A 657 5.94 3.22 43.49
N GLY A 658 5.55 4.40 43.04
CA GLY A 658 4.17 4.86 43.11
C GLY A 658 3.88 5.96 42.10
N GLY A 659 2.63 6.41 42.08
CA GLY A 659 2.17 7.48 41.20
C GLY A 659 1.36 8.53 41.96
N LEU A 660 1.32 9.73 41.39
CA LEU A 660 0.47 10.81 41.84
C LEU A 660 -0.20 11.43 40.63
N GLY A 661 -1.51 11.31 40.57
CA GLY A 661 -2.30 11.78 39.45
C GLY A 661 -3.59 10.97 39.29
N PRO A 662 -4.67 11.61 38.79
CA PRO A 662 -4.76 13.05 38.54
C PRO A 662 -4.86 13.89 39.83
N ILE A 663 -4.43 15.16 39.74
CA ILE A 663 -4.56 16.17 40.80
C ILE A 663 -5.38 17.37 40.29
N GLY A 664 -6.34 17.83 41.09
CA GLY A 664 -7.28 18.86 40.69
C GLY A 664 -7.77 19.72 41.85
N ILE A 665 -7.97 21.01 41.59
CA ILE A 665 -8.46 22.01 42.54
C ILE A 665 -9.74 22.66 41.99
N ALA A 666 -10.72 22.92 42.85
CA ALA A 666 -11.97 23.61 42.49
C ALA A 666 -11.69 24.97 41.85
N LYS A 667 -12.39 25.31 40.77
CA LYS A 667 -12.23 26.59 40.03
C LYS A 667 -12.19 27.81 40.93
N LYS A 668 -13.05 27.83 41.96
CA LYS A 668 -13.24 28.98 42.86
C LYS A 668 -12.03 29.33 43.76
N ILE A 669 -11.07 28.41 43.93
CA ILE A 669 -9.86 28.63 44.74
C ILE A 669 -8.54 28.49 43.95
N ARG A 670 -8.60 28.36 42.62
CA ARG A 670 -7.41 28.35 41.76
C ARG A 670 -6.70 29.71 41.81
N GLY A 671 -5.39 29.71 41.52
CA GLY A 671 -4.55 30.92 41.56
C GLY A 671 -4.10 31.35 42.95
N ARG A 672 -4.45 30.59 44.01
CA ARG A 672 -4.04 30.84 45.40
C ARG A 672 -2.96 29.87 45.89
N HIS A 673 -2.25 29.22 44.97
CA HIS A 673 -1.20 28.24 45.28
C HIS A 673 -1.66 27.03 46.14
N VAL A 674 -2.97 26.80 46.27
CA VAL A 674 -3.53 25.66 47.01
C VAL A 674 -3.16 24.31 46.38
N GLY A 675 -2.91 24.29 45.06
CA GLY A 675 -2.41 23.10 44.37
C GLY A 675 -1.02 22.69 44.87
N ASP A 676 -0.16 23.64 45.24
CA ASP A 676 1.18 23.37 45.76
C ASP A 676 1.09 22.66 47.11
N TYR A 677 0.16 23.11 47.96
CA TYR A 677 -0.16 22.45 49.23
C TYR A 677 -0.73 21.03 49.04
N LEU A 678 -1.72 20.85 48.16
CA LEU A 678 -2.28 19.51 47.92
C LEU A 678 -1.24 18.55 47.31
N LEU A 679 -0.36 19.04 46.44
CA LEU A 679 0.75 18.27 45.90
C LEU A 679 1.69 17.83 47.03
N HIS A 680 2.12 18.76 47.88
CA HIS A 680 2.96 18.46 49.05
C HIS A 680 2.34 17.36 49.93
N GLU A 681 1.08 17.51 50.33
CA GLU A 681 0.39 16.54 51.17
C GLU A 681 0.26 15.17 50.50
N GLY A 682 0.05 15.14 49.17
CA GLY A 682 0.07 13.92 48.38
C GLY A 682 1.43 13.20 48.42
N LEU A 683 2.54 13.94 48.31
CA LEU A 683 3.90 13.40 48.39
C LEU A 683 4.22 12.87 49.80
N VAL A 684 3.82 13.60 50.85
CA VAL A 684 3.94 13.15 52.24
C VAL A 684 3.13 11.87 52.46
N GLN A 685 1.91 11.79 51.92
CA GLN A 685 1.07 10.62 52.03
C GLN A 685 1.66 9.41 51.28
N LEU A 686 2.19 9.60 50.07
CA LEU A 686 2.90 8.55 49.32
C LEU A 686 4.08 7.98 50.13
N ARG A 687 4.85 8.84 50.78
CA ARG A 687 5.94 8.41 51.67
C ARG A 687 5.42 7.58 52.84
N LYS A 688 4.33 8.02 53.49
CA LYS A 688 3.69 7.27 54.60
C LYS A 688 3.25 5.88 54.17
N ILE A 689 2.77 5.72 52.95
CA ILE A 689 2.36 4.42 52.41
C ILE A 689 3.51 3.65 51.75
N GLY A 690 4.77 4.03 51.99
CA GLY A 690 5.95 3.24 51.59
C GLY A 690 6.43 3.45 50.16
N VAL A 691 6.05 4.56 49.52
CA VAL A 691 6.60 4.95 48.22
C VAL A 691 7.90 5.73 48.41
N GLU A 692 8.88 5.44 47.57
CA GLU A 692 10.20 6.06 47.55
C GLU A 692 10.43 6.88 46.27
N THR A 693 9.93 6.38 45.14
CA THR A 693 10.02 7.04 43.83
C THR A 693 8.61 7.19 43.24
N VAL A 694 8.28 8.40 42.82
CA VAL A 694 6.95 8.76 42.30
C VAL A 694 7.05 9.06 40.81
N ASN A 695 6.12 8.51 40.04
CA ASN A 695 5.88 8.86 38.66
C ASN A 695 4.62 9.75 38.55
N ILE A 696 4.77 10.90 37.90
CA ILE A 696 3.64 11.72 37.46
C ILE A 696 3.46 11.44 35.99
N ASP A 697 2.45 10.66 35.62
CA ASP A 697 2.19 10.33 34.24
C ASP A 697 1.43 11.45 33.52
N TRP A 698 1.70 11.60 32.22
CA TRP A 698 0.92 12.40 31.29
C TRP A 698 0.60 13.85 31.74
N THR A 699 1.65 14.66 31.93
CA THR A 699 1.52 16.07 32.35
C THR A 699 2.26 17.06 31.44
N ILE A 700 1.73 18.28 31.32
CA ILE A 700 2.45 19.44 30.76
C ILE A 700 3.06 20.36 31.83
N LEU A 701 2.69 20.14 33.11
CA LEU A 701 2.96 21.05 34.22
C LEU A 701 4.35 20.83 34.84
N LYS A 702 5.41 20.91 34.03
CA LYS A 702 6.79 20.64 34.47
C LYS A 702 7.21 21.48 35.68
N ASP A 703 6.94 22.77 35.67
CA ASP A 703 7.38 23.67 36.75
C ASP A 703 6.60 23.43 38.05
N PHE A 704 5.31 23.10 37.94
CA PHE A 704 4.47 22.77 39.09
C PHE A 704 4.98 21.54 39.85
N TYR A 705 5.37 20.47 39.16
CA TYR A 705 5.97 19.32 39.84
C TYR A 705 7.47 19.52 40.14
N GLY A 706 8.18 20.27 39.30
CA GLY A 706 9.60 20.58 39.44
C GLY A 706 9.95 21.36 40.72
N GLN A 707 8.97 22.06 41.30
CA GLN A 707 9.12 22.70 42.61
C GLN A 707 9.47 21.69 43.73
N PHE A 708 9.12 20.41 43.57
CA PHE A 708 9.49 19.31 44.48
C PHE A 708 10.56 18.37 43.90
N GLY A 709 11.29 18.81 42.87
CA GLY A 709 12.43 18.07 42.31
C GLY A 709 12.08 16.99 41.29
N PHE A 710 10.84 16.96 40.80
CA PHE A 710 10.45 16.09 39.70
C PHE A 710 11.06 16.55 38.39
N VAL A 711 11.58 15.62 37.60
CA VAL A 711 12.20 15.88 36.30
C VAL A 711 11.57 15.02 35.21
N PRO A 712 11.55 15.49 33.94
CA PRO A 712 11.08 14.67 32.83
C PRO A 712 11.88 13.39 32.69
N ALA A 713 11.21 12.25 32.83
CA ALA A 713 11.76 10.92 32.59
C ALA A 713 11.43 10.44 31.17
N ARG A 714 10.19 10.68 30.71
CA ARG A 714 9.71 10.30 29.38
C ARG A 714 8.98 11.48 28.73
N THR A 715 9.07 11.57 27.41
CA THR A 715 8.45 12.65 26.61
C THR A 715 7.58 12.06 25.52
N TYR A 716 6.43 12.66 25.30
CA TYR A 716 5.42 12.21 24.35
C TYR A 716 4.79 13.36 23.60
N ARG A 717 4.25 13.06 22.42
CA ARG A 717 3.42 13.99 21.64
C ARG A 717 2.10 13.35 21.27
N GLY A 718 1.01 14.04 21.60
CA GLY A 718 -0.34 13.55 21.31
C GLY A 718 -0.61 13.53 19.81
N ALA A 719 -1.31 12.52 19.32
CA ALA A 719 -1.76 12.45 17.94
C ALA A 719 -3.10 11.72 17.82
N TYR A 720 -3.90 12.10 16.83
CA TYR A 720 -5.15 11.43 16.49
C TYR A 720 -5.45 11.55 15.00
N LYS A 721 -6.32 10.68 14.50
CA LYS A 721 -6.83 10.70 13.13
C LYS A 721 -8.35 10.54 13.15
N ASN A 722 -9.04 11.38 12.38
CA ASN A 722 -10.43 11.14 12.03
C ASN A 722 -10.45 10.15 10.85
N LEU A 723 -11.19 9.06 11.02
CA LEU A 723 -11.28 7.96 10.07
C LEU A 723 -12.45 8.14 9.11
#